data_AF-A0A820UUI8-F1
#
_entry.id   AF-A0A820UUI8-F1
#
_cell.length_a   1.000
_cell.length_b   1.000
_cell.length_c   1.000
_cell.angle_alpha   90.00
_cell.angle_beta   90.00
_cell.angle_gamma   90.00
#
_symmetry.space_group_name_H-M   'P 1'
#
loop_
_entity.id
_entity.type
_entity.pdbx_description
1 polymer ?
#
loop_
_entity_poly.entity_id
_entity_poly.type
_entity_poly.pdbx_seq_one_letter_code
_entity_poly.pdbx_strand_id
1 'polypeptide(L)'
;MVRYSIKRLIKTIIFLIIVIVVFKNLSSHSHKSNVKKLNFKSKSSPIFILSLYRSKNIQRFILFLSELRLSYIQYRKINETLYNDVKIYLPSIIILDHIPTSDFYNFINQYHIALLIFLNNKCQICTSIKYSQMIYSNASYETIDFSREALKPIILTTKSPFKINQSNKLIKLLRFEKVLPYFFHYYGLTDQCIGLPVDQNDLTRTIIYVENKVTSEKINLIAIGKEKQIYLSECLYHNWFIWPLLMDVLRYLSSNTYDYYGLNRHIQIDIDDMFLGGKSHDRLKLDDIQELLRSQSFIQNYISNFRFRLGFSGYYYNSGNDNESQGDRLLINEKDKFVWFHHTWKHEKLTNVNDRISLISSIETNLAFAQKYKLPLDRNYAVAPHHSGIYPINPIVYDVWPRIMNFTVTSTENYPYHFMLSSERRGFIYKGLSVLPRQSCSLYTTTRNYTNYPNGSHRLEQYLMGGKLFRTILTNPISIFMSHNVNYGHDRLGNYVFSKLIYLLSKWTRIKFSNDLSTSELAQKYFYDYYPDEQMPIFTNPCNDKILMNLWNGNRSLCLVFPQFLIVGPQKTGTTALYSMLSQHPDLHPSKKNSITFEELQFFSNDTIYYNGINWYLSQFDSDNMDLNRSINFEKSATYFDSILAMKRIKALLPNIRLIIILTEPGTRAYSRYQHEIARTNQTIKFDDLLQLNGNQSSNEFHLRQRCLQPGHYAEYLLQWLSYFSSKQIYIIDGDAFRRDPRVILNDIQISFIQLENPLNSSELVRYNKKKGFFCPVSNNKRFQCLGKSKGRYYENMSSYARKFLNNYYLLHNRKICLNTIQLTKRFLSLSKISHTAEGRMGYPSERYEPTTISALDKDEKSLPLITGLYENGFMITGKDRIVGAIFSFPRQIICWNVYSPDQITPESLALLELIQPRPEIFILGIGSRTNKIPPETIQFIRKLKIGFEILPTTQACETFNFLLSDNRLVYAGLFPQHDLVDQNYGLRKAIAHSQLYEKDEEYIKMDMLKDTYDVMLKAHRERKLLRPYSPLAKQESPFKQDDGTNVQSLTGTSNAEKRPSMKKPDPQETNSQS
;
A
#
# COMPACT_ATOMS: atom_id res chain seq x y z
N MET A 1 0.72 -4.75 75.73
CA MET A 1 1.33 -4.56 74.39
C MET A 1 1.78 -5.85 73.72
N VAL A 2 2.53 -6.76 74.36
CA VAL A 2 3.08 -7.98 73.72
C VAL A 2 2.07 -8.81 72.91
N ARG A 3 0.85 -9.06 73.40
CA ARG A 3 -0.23 -9.76 72.63
C ARG A 3 -0.66 -9.03 71.34
N TYR A 4 -0.51 -7.71 71.26
CA TYR A 4 -0.85 -6.92 70.07
C TYR A 4 0.29 -6.98 69.03
N SER A 5 1.54 -6.91 69.49
CA SER A 5 2.74 -7.13 68.67
C SER A 5 2.78 -8.55 68.10
N ILE A 6 2.44 -9.57 68.90
CA ILE A 6 2.34 -10.97 68.44
C ILE A 6 1.25 -11.13 67.38
N LYS A 7 0.06 -10.53 67.54
CA LYS A 7 -0.97 -10.57 66.48
C LYS A 7 -0.52 -9.88 65.19
N ARG A 8 0.28 -8.81 65.26
CA ARG A 8 0.84 -8.14 64.08
C ARG A 8 1.96 -8.97 63.44
N LEU A 9 2.85 -9.56 64.24
CA LEU A 9 3.90 -10.47 63.78
C LEU A 9 3.32 -11.73 63.14
N ILE A 10 2.30 -12.34 63.75
CA ILE A 10 1.56 -13.47 63.16
C ILE A 10 0.87 -13.06 61.86
N LYS A 11 0.26 -11.87 61.77
CA LYS A 11 -0.29 -11.38 60.49
C LYS A 11 0.80 -11.15 59.43
N THR A 12 1.96 -10.63 59.79
CA THR A 12 3.09 -10.44 58.86
C THR A 12 3.72 -11.77 58.45
N ILE A 13 3.84 -12.75 59.36
CA ILE A 13 4.31 -14.10 59.08
C ILE A 13 3.29 -14.85 58.21
N ILE A 14 1.99 -14.76 58.50
CA ILE A 14 0.93 -15.30 57.64
C ILE A 14 0.96 -14.63 56.26
N PHE A 15 1.18 -13.31 56.18
CA PHE A 15 1.31 -12.61 54.91
C PHE A 15 2.57 -13.04 54.13
N LEU A 16 3.72 -13.19 54.79
CA LEU A 16 4.93 -13.74 54.16
C LEU A 16 4.75 -15.20 53.75
N ILE A 17 4.10 -16.05 54.57
CA ILE A 17 3.79 -17.44 54.22
C ILE A 17 2.82 -17.48 53.04
N ILE A 18 1.79 -16.62 52.99
CA ILE A 18 0.90 -16.50 51.83
C ILE A 18 1.68 -16.05 50.61
N VAL A 19 2.55 -15.04 50.70
CA VAL A 19 3.38 -14.58 49.57
C VAL A 19 4.36 -15.66 49.12
N ILE A 20 5.00 -16.39 50.04
CA ILE A 20 5.93 -17.49 49.73
C ILE A 20 5.20 -18.70 49.17
N VAL A 21 4.00 -19.05 49.66
CA VAL A 21 3.15 -20.13 49.13
C VAL A 21 2.60 -19.73 47.76
N VAL A 22 2.22 -18.47 47.55
CA VAL A 22 1.83 -17.95 46.22
C VAL A 22 3.02 -18.00 45.26
N PHE A 23 4.23 -17.58 45.67
CA PHE A 23 5.42 -17.64 44.82
C PHE A 23 5.91 -19.08 44.56
N LYS A 24 5.86 -20.00 45.54
CA LYS A 24 6.17 -21.42 45.32
C LYS A 24 5.14 -22.10 44.42
N ASN A 25 3.84 -21.86 44.64
CA ASN A 25 2.79 -22.39 43.77
C ASN A 25 2.86 -21.81 42.34
N LEU A 26 3.41 -20.60 42.17
CA LEU A 26 3.73 -20.03 40.86
C LEU A 26 5.00 -20.61 40.22
N SER A 27 5.89 -21.26 40.97
CA SER A 27 7.16 -21.80 40.46
C SER A 27 7.23 -23.33 40.30
N SER A 28 6.23 -24.09 40.76
CA SER A 28 6.31 -25.57 40.79
C SER A 28 5.15 -26.36 40.14
N HIS A 29 4.30 -25.73 39.32
CA HIS A 29 3.27 -26.44 38.54
C HIS A 29 3.33 -26.16 37.04
N SER A 30 4.27 -26.85 36.38
CA SER A 30 4.38 -26.91 34.94
C SER A 30 3.41 -27.92 34.31
N HIS A 31 2.13 -27.55 34.13
CA HIS A 31 1.39 -27.87 32.89
C HIS A 31 -0.06 -27.32 32.84
N LYS A 32 -0.38 -26.72 31.67
CA LYS A 32 -1.70 -26.71 30.99
C LYS A 32 -2.96 -26.39 31.83
N SER A 33 -3.44 -25.15 31.75
CA SER A 33 -4.67 -24.83 30.99
C SER A 33 -5.08 -23.35 30.99
N ASN A 34 -5.70 -22.93 29.88
CA ASN A 34 -6.79 -21.96 29.79
C ASN A 34 -6.64 -20.51 30.29
N VAL A 35 -5.46 -19.90 30.15
CA VAL A 35 -5.47 -18.52 29.63
C VAL A 35 -5.90 -18.61 28.16
N LYS A 36 -7.10 -18.11 27.84
CA LYS A 36 -7.47 -17.84 26.44
C LYS A 36 -6.52 -16.76 25.93
N LYS A 37 -5.41 -17.17 25.32
CA LYS A 37 -4.72 -16.38 24.32
C LYS A 37 -5.81 -15.95 23.32
N LEU A 38 -6.06 -14.66 23.24
CA LEU A 38 -6.58 -14.05 22.02
C LEU A 38 -5.58 -14.46 20.94
N ASN A 39 -5.95 -15.50 20.17
CA ASN A 39 -5.16 -16.01 19.05
C ASN A 39 -5.29 -15.03 17.87
N PHE A 40 -4.87 -13.78 18.09
CA PHE A 40 -4.23 -13.01 17.04
C PHE A 40 -2.91 -13.72 16.70
N LYS A 41 -3.01 -14.77 15.86
CA LYS A 41 -1.96 -15.08 14.88
C LYS A 41 -1.94 -13.96 13.81
N SER A 42 -1.87 -12.70 14.23
CA SER A 42 -1.60 -11.59 13.33
C SER A 42 -0.15 -11.77 12.87
N LYS A 43 -0.01 -12.28 11.64
CA LYS A 43 1.26 -12.54 10.98
C LYS A 43 2.23 -11.37 11.16
N SER A 44 3.34 -11.63 11.85
CA SER A 44 4.58 -10.83 11.96
C SER A 44 4.45 -9.32 12.16
N SER A 45 5.23 -8.78 13.12
CA SER A 45 5.61 -7.36 13.13
C SER A 45 5.99 -6.91 11.70
N PRO A 46 5.42 -5.82 11.16
CA PRO A 46 5.68 -5.41 9.78
C PRO A 46 7.16 -5.08 9.55
N ILE A 47 7.68 -5.40 8.36
CA ILE A 47 9.03 -5.02 7.95
C ILE A 47 9.04 -3.51 7.65
N PHE A 48 9.96 -2.77 8.26
CA PHE A 48 10.07 -1.33 8.00
C PHE A 48 11.11 -1.10 6.90
N ILE A 49 10.80 -0.25 5.93
CA ILE A 49 11.69 0.05 4.79
C ILE A 49 11.91 1.55 4.74
N LEU A 50 13.09 2.01 5.15
CA LEU A 50 13.49 3.41 5.07
C LEU A 50 14.40 3.60 3.85
N SER A 51 13.85 4.18 2.80
CA SER A 51 14.57 4.46 1.55
C SER A 51 14.70 5.96 1.34
N LEU A 52 15.90 6.49 1.58
CA LEU A 52 16.22 7.91 1.37
C LEU A 52 16.57 8.18 -0.10
N TYR A 53 17.22 7.22 -0.76
CA TYR A 53 17.76 7.37 -2.12
C TYR A 53 16.88 6.75 -3.21
N ARG A 54 15.76 6.09 -2.84
CA ARG A 54 14.85 5.37 -3.75
C ARG A 54 15.55 4.35 -4.65
N SER A 55 16.60 3.70 -4.14
CA SER A 55 17.42 2.75 -4.90
C SER A 55 16.55 1.72 -5.65
N LYS A 56 16.91 1.44 -6.92
CA LYS A 56 16.29 0.37 -7.73
C LYS A 56 16.30 -0.98 -6.99
N ASN A 57 17.29 -1.21 -6.13
CA ASN A 57 17.47 -2.44 -5.37
C ASN A 57 16.41 -2.59 -4.27
N ILE A 58 16.07 -1.50 -3.55
CA ILE A 58 14.93 -1.51 -2.62
C ILE A 58 13.60 -1.69 -3.38
N GLN A 59 13.42 -1.07 -4.55
CA GLN A 59 12.20 -1.26 -5.33
C GLN A 59 12.02 -2.72 -5.77
N ARG A 60 13.08 -3.38 -6.25
CA ARG A 60 13.08 -4.81 -6.58
C ARG A 60 12.87 -5.69 -5.35
N PHE A 61 13.44 -5.33 -4.20
CA PHE A 61 13.23 -6.07 -2.95
C PHE A 61 11.80 -5.92 -2.40
N ILE A 62 11.18 -4.75 -2.56
CA ILE A 62 9.76 -4.54 -2.25
C ILE A 62 8.88 -5.49 -3.06
N LEU A 63 9.12 -5.63 -4.38
CA LEU A 63 8.40 -6.60 -5.21
C LEU A 63 8.57 -8.04 -4.69
N PHE A 64 9.77 -8.40 -4.21
CA PHE A 64 10.02 -9.70 -3.60
C PHE A 64 9.30 -9.92 -2.26
N LEU A 65 9.22 -8.90 -1.39
CA LEU A 65 8.40 -8.98 -0.18
C LEU A 65 6.91 -9.16 -0.53
N SER A 66 6.42 -8.47 -1.56
CA SER A 66 5.05 -8.62 -2.08
C SER A 66 4.78 -10.04 -2.61
N GLU A 67 5.72 -10.62 -3.37
CA GLU A 67 5.65 -12.02 -3.81
C GLU A 67 5.63 -13.00 -2.64
N LEU A 68 6.41 -12.72 -1.60
CA LEU A 68 6.43 -13.47 -0.34
C LEU A 68 5.18 -13.27 0.54
N ARG A 69 4.34 -12.28 0.20
CA ARG A 69 3.17 -11.84 0.97
C ARG A 69 3.53 -11.31 2.37
N LEU A 70 4.71 -10.73 2.53
CA LEU A 70 5.17 -10.10 3.77
C LEU A 70 4.67 -8.65 3.87
N SER A 71 4.13 -8.28 5.02
CA SER A 71 3.70 -6.91 5.31
C SER A 71 4.89 -5.99 5.52
N TYR A 72 4.87 -4.81 4.91
CA TYR A 72 5.89 -3.79 5.10
C TYR A 72 5.31 -2.38 5.15
N ILE A 73 6.03 -1.46 5.81
CA ILE A 73 5.72 -0.02 5.83
C ILE A 73 6.92 0.75 5.28
N GLN A 74 6.69 1.62 4.29
CA GLN A 74 7.75 2.36 3.62
C GLN A 74 7.85 3.81 4.11
N TYR A 75 9.03 4.18 4.61
CA TYR A 75 9.41 5.53 5.03
C TYR A 75 10.38 6.14 4.01
N ARG A 76 10.27 7.47 3.80
CA ARG A 76 11.08 8.24 2.85
C ARG A 76 11.97 9.30 3.52
N LYS A 77 11.97 9.35 4.85
CA LYS A 77 12.77 10.25 5.69
C LYS A 77 12.81 9.72 7.13
N ILE A 78 13.88 10.03 7.85
CA ILE A 78 13.95 9.88 9.30
C ILE A 78 13.22 11.09 9.91
N ASN A 79 12.17 10.84 10.69
CA ASN A 79 11.40 11.88 11.38
C ASN A 79 10.71 11.31 12.63
N GLU A 80 10.09 12.17 13.45
CA GLU A 80 9.34 11.75 14.65
C GLU A 80 8.29 10.67 14.37
N THR A 81 7.65 10.68 13.19
CA THR A 81 6.71 9.62 12.78
C THR A 81 7.39 8.25 12.75
N LEU A 82 8.54 8.11 12.09
CA LEU A 82 9.31 6.85 12.09
C LEU A 82 9.70 6.42 13.52
N TYR A 83 10.22 7.34 14.33
CA TYR A 83 10.62 7.02 15.72
C TYR A 83 9.43 6.57 16.59
N ASN A 84 8.26 7.19 16.43
CA ASN A 84 7.05 6.81 17.14
C ASN A 84 6.47 5.49 16.61
N ASP A 85 6.45 5.29 15.29
CA ASP A 85 5.97 4.06 14.67
C ASP A 85 6.85 2.87 15.05
N VAL A 86 8.18 3.02 15.13
CA VAL A 86 9.07 1.97 15.63
C VAL A 86 8.73 1.58 17.08
N LYS A 87 8.43 2.57 17.94
CA LYS A 87 8.00 2.32 19.34
C LYS A 87 6.62 1.65 19.45
N ILE A 88 5.72 1.93 18.51
CA ILE A 88 4.34 1.41 18.51
C ILE A 88 4.28 0.00 17.90
N TYR A 89 4.94 -0.22 16.77
CA TYR A 89 4.82 -1.44 15.97
C TYR A 89 5.96 -2.44 16.21
N LEU A 90 7.07 -2.03 16.83
CA LEU A 90 8.25 -2.85 17.15
C LEU A 90 8.65 -3.80 15.99
N PRO A 91 9.04 -3.26 14.83
CA PRO A 91 9.34 -4.03 13.64
C PRO A 91 10.55 -4.95 13.87
N SER A 92 10.44 -6.24 13.55
CA SER A 92 11.57 -7.18 13.72
C SER A 92 12.77 -6.90 12.81
N ILE A 93 12.54 -6.26 11.66
CA ILE A 93 13.55 -5.91 10.65
C ILE A 93 13.29 -4.49 10.13
N ILE A 94 14.34 -3.67 10.07
CA ILE A 94 14.40 -2.41 9.32
C ILE A 94 15.36 -2.55 8.14
N ILE A 95 14.94 -2.04 6.98
CA ILE A 95 15.67 -2.11 5.71
C ILE A 95 16.08 -0.72 5.26
N LEU A 96 17.36 -0.54 4.92
CA LEU A 96 17.98 0.74 4.57
C LEU A 96 18.65 0.69 3.19
N ASP A 97 18.65 1.80 2.43
CA ASP A 97 19.47 1.99 1.21
C ASP A 97 20.76 2.80 1.46
N HIS A 98 21.17 2.86 2.72
CA HIS A 98 22.26 3.70 3.21
C HIS A 98 22.76 3.20 4.58
N ILE A 99 23.97 3.61 4.95
CA ILE A 99 24.52 3.40 6.29
C ILE A 99 23.78 4.35 7.26
N PRO A 100 23.19 3.87 8.36
CA PRO A 100 22.51 4.71 9.33
C PRO A 100 23.49 5.58 10.13
N THR A 101 23.02 6.69 10.68
CA THR A 101 23.78 7.48 11.66
C THR A 101 23.87 6.76 13.00
N SER A 102 24.90 7.07 13.80
CA SER A 102 25.11 6.50 15.14
C SER A 102 23.90 6.69 16.07
N ASP A 103 23.19 7.82 15.97
CA ASP A 103 21.99 8.08 16.77
C ASP A 103 20.83 7.14 16.41
N PHE A 104 20.58 6.96 15.11
CA PHE A 104 19.54 6.03 14.64
C PHE A 104 19.92 4.59 14.99
N TYR A 105 21.20 4.24 14.86
CA TYR A 105 21.74 2.95 15.27
C TYR A 105 21.49 2.66 16.76
N ASN A 106 21.89 3.58 17.64
CA ASN A 106 21.68 3.46 19.09
C ASN A 106 20.19 3.33 19.46
N PHE A 107 19.32 4.09 18.78
CA PHE A 107 17.87 3.99 18.94
C PHE A 107 17.32 2.61 18.53
N ILE A 108 17.73 2.06 17.38
CA ILE A 108 17.25 0.75 16.90
C ILE A 108 17.77 -0.39 17.78
N ASN A 109 19.01 -0.29 18.26
CA ASN A 109 19.59 -1.27 19.18
C ASN A 109 18.85 -1.36 20.52
N GLN A 110 18.30 -0.24 21.03
CA GLN A 110 17.49 -0.23 22.25
C GLN A 110 16.27 -1.18 22.19
N TYR A 111 15.78 -1.48 20.98
CA TYR A 111 14.62 -2.35 20.75
C TYR A 111 15.01 -3.72 20.17
N HIS A 112 16.30 -4.05 20.08
CA HIS A 112 16.84 -5.30 19.51
C HIS A 112 16.37 -5.59 18.07
N ILE A 113 16.16 -4.54 17.27
CA ILE A 113 15.64 -4.62 15.91
C ILE A 113 16.78 -4.94 14.93
N ALA A 114 16.56 -5.88 14.01
CA ALA A 114 17.57 -6.27 13.04
C ALA A 114 17.67 -5.30 11.86
N LEU A 115 18.87 -5.14 11.28
CA LEU A 115 19.14 -4.21 10.18
C LEU A 115 19.57 -4.93 8.90
N LEU A 116 18.92 -4.61 7.78
CA LEU A 116 19.30 -5.05 6.44
C LEU A 116 19.65 -3.83 5.57
N ILE A 117 20.93 -3.69 5.21
CA ILE A 117 21.50 -2.48 4.60
C ILE A 117 21.94 -2.79 3.17
N PHE A 118 21.34 -2.10 2.20
CA PHE A 118 21.68 -2.18 0.79
C PHE A 118 22.76 -1.13 0.50
N LEU A 119 23.98 -1.58 0.21
CA LEU A 119 25.06 -0.70 -0.22
C LEU A 119 24.98 -0.51 -1.74
N ASN A 120 25.21 0.73 -2.19
CA ASN A 120 25.08 1.15 -3.58
C ASN A 120 26.39 1.74 -4.11
N ASN A 121 26.45 2.02 -5.42
CA ASN A 121 27.62 2.59 -6.10
C ASN A 121 28.19 3.93 -5.55
N LYS A 122 27.56 4.57 -4.53
CA LYS A 122 28.15 5.70 -3.78
C LYS A 122 28.99 5.29 -2.56
N CYS A 123 29.14 3.98 -2.34
CA CYS A 123 30.01 3.42 -1.31
C CYS A 123 31.48 3.70 -1.61
N GLN A 124 32.07 4.70 -0.93
CA GLN A 124 33.47 5.10 -1.10
C GLN A 124 34.50 3.99 -0.82
N ILE A 125 34.10 2.94 -0.11
CA ILE A 125 34.97 1.83 0.32
C ILE A 125 34.83 0.61 -0.63
N CYS A 126 33.78 0.55 -1.46
CA CYS A 126 33.45 -0.67 -2.20
C CYS A 126 34.26 -0.82 -3.50
N THR A 127 34.78 -2.02 -3.75
CA THR A 127 35.66 -2.34 -4.88
C THR A 127 34.88 -2.61 -6.18
N SER A 128 35.19 -1.89 -7.25
CA SER A 128 34.63 -2.15 -8.59
C SER A 128 35.30 -3.38 -9.23
N ILE A 129 34.48 -4.34 -9.69
CA ILE A 129 34.95 -5.54 -10.38
C ILE A 129 34.64 -5.37 -11.88
N LYS A 130 35.66 -5.50 -12.73
CA LYS A 130 35.47 -5.36 -14.18
C LYS A 130 34.75 -6.58 -14.73
N TYR A 131 33.63 -6.34 -15.41
CA TYR A 131 32.76 -7.35 -16.02
C TYR A 131 33.55 -8.37 -16.89
N SER A 132 34.58 -7.91 -17.60
CA SER A 132 35.42 -8.73 -18.48
C SER A 132 36.26 -9.81 -17.79
N GLN A 133 36.51 -9.73 -16.48
CA GLN A 133 37.30 -10.74 -15.75
C GLN A 133 36.49 -12.01 -15.43
N MET A 134 35.15 -11.94 -15.54
CA MET A 134 34.25 -13.03 -15.15
C MET A 134 33.59 -13.78 -16.30
N ILE A 135 33.80 -13.33 -17.54
CA ILE A 135 33.22 -13.96 -18.73
C ILE A 135 34.10 -15.14 -19.13
N TYR A 136 33.62 -16.36 -18.92
CA TYR A 136 34.01 -17.47 -19.78
C TYR A 136 33.12 -17.44 -21.03
N SER A 137 33.71 -17.13 -22.18
CA SER A 137 33.01 -16.99 -23.47
C SER A 137 32.50 -18.32 -24.04
N ASN A 138 33.10 -19.44 -23.65
CA ASN A 138 32.89 -20.76 -24.25
C ASN A 138 32.35 -21.81 -23.27
N ALA A 139 31.45 -21.43 -22.36
CA ALA A 139 30.63 -22.42 -21.65
C ALA A 139 29.54 -22.94 -22.61
N SER A 140 29.84 -24.01 -23.36
CA SER A 140 28.83 -24.73 -24.14
C SER A 140 27.78 -25.30 -23.18
N TYR A 141 26.59 -24.72 -23.20
CA TYR A 141 25.48 -25.23 -22.41
C TYR A 141 25.01 -26.54 -23.01
N GLU A 142 25.40 -27.63 -22.36
CA GLU A 142 24.76 -28.92 -22.49
C GLU A 142 23.34 -28.78 -21.96
N THR A 143 22.44 -28.33 -22.83
CA THR A 143 21.00 -28.47 -22.62
C THR A 143 20.70 -29.95 -22.41
N ILE A 144 19.67 -30.27 -21.62
CA ILE A 144 18.97 -31.53 -21.87
C ILE A 144 18.38 -31.32 -23.26
N ASP A 145 19.03 -31.85 -24.28
CA ASP A 145 18.60 -31.67 -25.65
C ASP A 145 17.39 -32.58 -25.87
N PHE A 146 16.23 -31.95 -25.98
CA PHE A 146 15.00 -32.62 -26.36
C PHE A 146 14.75 -32.42 -27.88
N SER A 147 15.80 -32.46 -28.69
CA SER A 147 15.69 -32.40 -30.16
C SER A 147 14.92 -33.59 -30.73
N ARG A 148 14.13 -33.30 -31.78
CA ARG A 148 13.02 -34.14 -32.27
C ARG A 148 13.39 -35.59 -32.67
N GLU A 149 14.66 -35.91 -32.90
CA GLU A 149 15.06 -37.16 -33.55
C GLU A 149 15.96 -38.08 -32.69
N ALA A 150 16.44 -37.64 -31.52
CA ALA A 150 17.40 -38.42 -30.71
C ALA A 150 17.17 -38.33 -29.19
N LEU A 151 15.92 -38.48 -28.74
CA LEU A 151 15.51 -38.36 -27.33
C LEU A 151 15.99 -39.50 -26.40
N LYS A 152 17.29 -39.73 -26.27
CA LYS A 152 17.85 -40.28 -25.01
C LYS A 152 18.21 -39.09 -24.11
N PRO A 153 17.89 -39.10 -22.80
CA PRO A 153 18.30 -38.02 -21.91
C PRO A 153 19.81 -38.15 -21.67
N ILE A 154 20.62 -37.52 -22.52
CA ILE A 154 22.06 -37.47 -22.32
C ILE A 154 22.31 -36.47 -21.19
N ILE A 155 22.40 -37.00 -19.95
CA ILE A 155 22.75 -36.22 -18.77
C ILE A 155 24.25 -35.93 -18.84
N LEU A 156 24.61 -34.90 -19.59
CA LEU A 156 25.97 -34.38 -19.59
C LEU A 156 26.21 -33.56 -18.30
N THR A 157 27.39 -33.74 -17.72
CA THR A 157 27.67 -33.29 -16.35
C THR A 157 28.10 -31.82 -16.31
N THR A 158 27.12 -30.94 -16.11
CA THR A 158 27.35 -29.48 -15.94
C THR A 158 28.27 -29.15 -14.74
N LYS A 159 29.58 -29.09 -15.00
CA LYS A 159 30.58 -28.55 -14.08
C LYS A 159 30.51 -27.03 -14.07
N SER A 160 29.62 -26.45 -13.26
CA SER A 160 29.68 -25.00 -13.08
C SER A 160 30.96 -24.56 -12.35
N PRO A 161 31.59 -23.46 -12.79
CA PRO A 161 32.74 -22.86 -12.14
C PRO A 161 32.38 -22.11 -10.85
N PHE A 162 31.12 -21.72 -10.60
CA PHE A 162 30.78 -20.84 -9.46
C PHE A 162 30.18 -21.60 -8.26
N LYS A 163 30.58 -21.22 -7.04
CA LYS A 163 30.05 -21.77 -5.78
C LYS A 163 29.72 -20.65 -4.78
N ILE A 164 28.54 -20.69 -4.17
CA ILE A 164 28.26 -19.88 -2.96
C ILE A 164 28.98 -20.53 -1.79
N ASN A 165 29.75 -19.73 -1.06
CA ASN A 165 30.50 -20.15 0.12
C ASN A 165 30.33 -19.09 1.23
N GLN A 166 30.73 -19.42 2.46
CA GLN A 166 30.70 -18.47 3.58
C GLN A 166 31.92 -18.64 4.48
N SER A 167 32.46 -17.53 4.99
CA SER A 167 33.66 -17.55 5.86
C SER A 167 33.39 -18.30 7.18
N ASN A 168 32.21 -18.11 7.76
CA ASN A 168 31.76 -18.71 9.02
C ASN A 168 30.38 -19.36 8.85
N LYS A 169 30.10 -20.46 9.58
CA LYS A 169 28.85 -21.25 9.43
C LYS A 169 27.63 -20.66 10.17
N LEU A 170 27.60 -19.34 10.40
CA LEU A 170 26.58 -18.65 11.20
C LEU A 170 25.19 -18.68 10.54
N ILE A 171 25.09 -18.51 9.22
CA ILE A 171 23.85 -18.77 8.48
C ILE A 171 23.88 -20.20 7.93
N LYS A 172 22.84 -20.98 8.22
CA LYS A 172 22.59 -22.21 7.47
C LYS A 172 21.95 -21.82 6.14
N LEU A 173 22.72 -21.90 5.05
CA LEU A 173 22.26 -21.75 3.66
C LEU A 173 21.44 -22.98 3.24
N LEU A 174 20.32 -23.21 3.94
CA LEU A 174 19.50 -24.41 3.78
C LEU A 174 18.88 -24.53 2.39
N ARG A 175 18.74 -23.44 1.63
CA ARG A 175 18.10 -23.48 0.30
C ARG A 175 19.03 -23.88 -0.84
N PHE A 176 20.35 -23.92 -0.66
CA PHE A 176 21.31 -24.23 -1.73
C PHE A 176 21.97 -25.60 -1.59
N GLU A 177 21.98 -26.40 -2.65
CA GLU A 177 22.64 -27.69 -2.59
C GLU A 177 24.18 -27.55 -2.68
N LYS A 178 24.72 -27.26 -3.89
CA LYS A 178 26.17 -27.41 -4.17
C LYS A 178 26.83 -26.40 -5.15
N VAL A 179 26.17 -25.93 -6.23
CA VAL A 179 26.84 -25.15 -7.30
C VAL A 179 25.90 -24.12 -7.97
N LEU A 180 26.43 -22.98 -8.45
CA LEU A 180 25.68 -21.93 -9.19
C LEU A 180 25.99 -21.95 -10.70
N PRO A 181 25.04 -22.26 -11.61
CA PRO A 181 25.30 -22.40 -13.05
C PRO A 181 25.85 -21.13 -13.71
N TYR A 182 25.30 -19.99 -13.30
CA TYR A 182 25.50 -18.69 -13.91
C TYR A 182 25.54 -17.65 -12.79
N PHE A 183 26.51 -16.75 -12.85
CA PHE A 183 26.61 -15.60 -11.95
C PHE A 183 26.26 -14.26 -12.62
N PHE A 184 26.05 -14.23 -13.94
CA PHE A 184 25.45 -13.09 -14.68
C PHE A 184 24.75 -13.55 -15.94
N HIS A 185 23.47 -13.22 -16.13
CA HIS A 185 22.81 -13.41 -17.41
C HIS A 185 23.08 -12.22 -18.34
N TYR A 186 23.16 -12.45 -19.65
CA TYR A 186 23.73 -11.56 -20.67
C TYR A 186 22.88 -10.29 -20.94
N TYR A 187 22.88 -9.34 -20.00
CA TYR A 187 22.18 -8.05 -20.10
C TYR A 187 23.16 -6.88 -20.19
N GLY A 188 23.74 -6.67 -21.38
CA GLY A 188 24.59 -5.52 -21.70
C GLY A 188 26.00 -5.58 -21.11
N LEU A 189 27.01 -5.34 -21.94
CA LEU A 189 28.43 -5.37 -21.57
C LEU A 189 28.90 -4.15 -20.74
N THR A 190 27.97 -3.38 -20.15
CA THR A 190 28.23 -2.03 -19.61
C THR A 190 28.15 -1.93 -18.08
N ASP A 191 27.43 -2.81 -17.40
CA ASP A 191 27.17 -2.69 -15.97
C ASP A 191 28.31 -3.30 -15.14
N GLN A 192 29.16 -2.44 -14.57
CA GLN A 192 30.18 -2.86 -13.59
C GLN A 192 29.53 -3.32 -12.28
N CYS A 193 30.06 -4.40 -11.72
CA CYS A 193 29.53 -5.00 -10.50
C CYS A 193 30.38 -4.61 -9.29
N ILE A 194 29.76 -4.09 -8.23
CA ILE A 194 30.46 -3.64 -7.02
C ILE A 194 30.22 -4.63 -5.86
N GLY A 195 31.22 -5.44 -5.57
CA GLY A 195 31.24 -6.35 -4.42
C GLY A 195 31.41 -5.59 -3.08
N LEU A 196 31.06 -6.23 -1.96
CA LEU A 196 31.36 -5.65 -0.65
C LEU A 196 32.88 -5.65 -0.40
N PRO A 197 33.46 -4.59 0.17
CA PRO A 197 34.89 -4.55 0.46
C PRO A 197 35.29 -5.67 1.42
N VAL A 198 36.44 -6.29 1.15
CA VAL A 198 37.11 -7.16 2.12
C VAL A 198 37.92 -6.25 3.04
N ASP A 199 37.43 -5.98 4.24
CA ASP A 199 38.33 -5.59 5.32
C ASP A 199 38.94 -6.88 5.90
N GLN A 200 40.14 -7.24 5.44
CA GLN A 200 40.80 -8.50 5.80
C GLN A 200 41.10 -8.59 7.31
N ASN A 201 41.08 -7.46 8.01
CA ASN A 201 41.40 -7.37 9.43
C ASN A 201 40.17 -7.53 10.35
N ASP A 202 38.93 -7.38 9.86
CA ASP A 202 37.73 -7.63 10.67
C ASP A 202 37.22 -9.07 10.54
N LEU A 203 38.03 -9.99 11.10
CA LEU A 203 37.76 -11.44 11.18
C LEU A 203 36.44 -11.79 11.92
N THR A 204 35.76 -10.81 12.54
CA THR A 204 34.50 -11.06 13.26
C THR A 204 33.28 -11.18 12.34
N ARG A 205 33.38 -10.75 11.08
CA ARG A 205 32.23 -10.73 10.14
C ARG A 205 32.07 -12.05 9.40
N THR A 206 30.83 -12.53 9.30
CA THR A 206 30.51 -13.64 8.38
C THR A 206 30.25 -13.09 6.99
N ILE A 207 31.07 -13.47 6.02
CA ILE A 207 30.94 -13.05 4.63
C ILE A 207 30.40 -14.21 3.83
N ILE A 208 29.29 -14.00 3.11
CA ILE A 208 28.78 -14.90 2.08
C ILE A 208 29.28 -14.37 0.74
N TYR A 209 29.99 -15.20 -0.01
CA TYR A 209 30.63 -14.84 -1.26
C TYR A 209 30.36 -15.89 -2.34
N VAL A 210 30.50 -15.48 -3.60
CA VAL A 210 30.63 -16.44 -4.71
C VAL A 210 32.10 -16.54 -5.10
N GLU A 211 32.54 -17.77 -5.27
CA GLU A 211 33.91 -18.17 -5.59
C GLU A 211 33.93 -18.81 -6.98
N ASN A 212 34.79 -18.32 -7.87
CA ASN A 212 35.10 -18.98 -9.13
C ASN A 212 36.14 -20.08 -8.85
N LYS A 213 35.78 -21.35 -9.07
CA LYS A 213 36.64 -22.51 -8.87
C LYS A 213 37.83 -22.58 -9.83
N VAL A 214 37.80 -21.86 -10.94
CA VAL A 214 38.87 -21.85 -11.96
C VAL A 214 39.88 -20.75 -11.65
N THR A 215 39.42 -19.52 -11.38
CA THR A 215 40.31 -18.36 -11.11
C THR A 215 40.58 -18.12 -9.62
N SER A 216 39.87 -18.81 -8.72
CA SER A 216 39.83 -18.55 -7.27
C SER A 216 39.35 -17.15 -6.85
N GLU A 217 38.86 -16.34 -7.79
CA GLU A 217 38.32 -15.00 -7.51
C GLU A 217 37.04 -15.09 -6.66
N LYS A 218 36.88 -14.13 -5.74
CA LYS A 218 35.80 -14.09 -4.76
C LYS A 218 35.05 -12.76 -4.84
N ILE A 219 33.73 -12.85 -4.80
CA ILE A 219 32.84 -11.68 -4.77
C ILE A 219 31.99 -11.75 -3.52
N ASN A 220 32.26 -10.83 -2.60
CA ASN A 220 31.49 -10.69 -1.38
C ASN A 220 30.10 -10.14 -1.70
N LEU A 221 29.09 -10.97 -1.42
CA LEU A 221 27.70 -10.65 -1.67
C LEU A 221 27.03 -10.07 -0.43
N ILE A 222 27.31 -10.69 0.72
CA ILE A 222 26.69 -10.36 2.00
C ILE A 222 27.78 -10.32 3.06
N ALA A 223 27.77 -9.28 3.90
CA ALA A 223 28.58 -9.23 5.12
C ALA A 223 27.64 -9.14 6.32
N ILE A 224 27.85 -10.01 7.30
CA ILE A 224 27.07 -10.06 8.54
C ILE A 224 27.96 -9.46 9.63
N GLY A 225 27.54 -8.31 10.14
CA GLY A 225 28.20 -7.59 11.22
C GLY A 225 27.80 -8.12 12.60
N LYS A 226 28.14 -7.35 13.63
CA LYS A 226 27.68 -7.57 15.00
C LYS A 226 26.16 -7.32 15.08
N GLU A 227 25.51 -7.78 16.15
CA GLU A 227 24.11 -7.42 16.50
C GLU A 227 23.06 -7.57 15.37
N LYS A 228 23.10 -8.66 14.59
CA LYS A 228 22.17 -8.95 13.48
C LYS A 228 22.14 -7.88 12.36
N GLN A 229 23.26 -7.20 12.10
CA GLN A 229 23.40 -6.34 10.93
C GLN A 229 23.80 -7.15 9.70
N ILE A 230 23.13 -6.92 8.57
CA ILE A 230 23.44 -7.56 7.30
C ILE A 230 23.55 -6.51 6.20
N TYR A 231 24.73 -6.45 5.58
CA TYR A 231 25.02 -5.61 4.42
C TYR A 231 24.90 -6.44 3.15
N LEU A 232 24.26 -5.89 2.12
CA LEU A 232 24.06 -6.52 0.81
C LEU A 232 24.76 -5.72 -0.29
N SER A 233 25.52 -6.41 -1.15
CA SER A 233 26.11 -5.86 -2.38
C SER A 233 25.06 -5.58 -3.45
N GLU A 234 25.29 -4.53 -4.26
CA GLU A 234 24.54 -4.24 -5.49
C GLU A 234 24.61 -5.38 -6.53
N CYS A 235 25.68 -6.19 -6.54
CA CYS A 235 25.85 -7.36 -7.42
C CYS A 235 24.78 -8.43 -7.31
N LEU A 236 24.02 -8.43 -6.21
CA LEU A 236 23.03 -9.46 -5.93
C LEU A 236 21.78 -9.37 -6.82
N TYR A 237 21.41 -8.19 -7.31
CA TYR A 237 20.05 -7.94 -7.83
C TYR A 237 19.83 -8.28 -9.31
N HIS A 238 20.82 -8.88 -9.97
CA HIS A 238 20.75 -9.31 -11.37
C HIS A 238 20.58 -10.84 -11.51
N ASN A 239 20.56 -11.58 -10.40
CA ASN A 239 20.74 -13.03 -10.41
C ASN A 239 19.64 -13.78 -9.65
N TRP A 240 19.17 -14.90 -10.21
CA TRP A 240 18.05 -15.67 -9.64
C TRP A 240 18.32 -16.21 -8.22
N PHE A 241 19.57 -16.52 -7.90
CA PHE A 241 19.94 -17.10 -6.61
C PHE A 241 19.81 -16.10 -5.45
N ILE A 242 19.64 -14.81 -5.72
CA ILE A 242 19.40 -13.84 -4.64
C ILE A 242 18.12 -14.16 -3.86
N TRP A 243 17.07 -14.67 -4.52
CA TRP A 243 15.81 -14.93 -3.85
C TRP A 243 15.90 -16.01 -2.75
N PRO A 244 16.45 -17.23 -3.01
CA PRO A 244 16.68 -18.21 -1.95
C PRO A 244 17.71 -17.74 -0.90
N LEU A 245 18.68 -16.89 -1.28
CA LEU A 245 19.64 -16.31 -0.33
C LEU A 245 18.96 -15.29 0.62
N LEU A 246 18.13 -14.39 0.10
CA LEU A 246 17.34 -13.43 0.88
C LEU A 246 16.33 -14.13 1.79
N MET A 247 15.77 -15.27 1.38
CA MET A 247 14.93 -16.10 2.25
C MET A 247 15.70 -16.60 3.48
N ASP A 248 16.91 -17.14 3.26
CA ASP A 248 17.75 -17.65 4.35
C ASP A 248 18.26 -16.50 5.26
N VAL A 249 18.46 -15.30 4.70
CA VAL A 249 18.77 -14.05 5.43
C VAL A 249 17.58 -13.56 6.26
N LEU A 250 16.38 -13.41 5.68
CA LEU A 250 15.17 -12.98 6.40
C LEU A 250 14.82 -13.96 7.52
N ARG A 251 14.98 -15.26 7.28
CA ARG A 251 14.89 -16.30 8.32
C ARG A 251 15.86 -16.04 9.47
N TYR A 252 17.13 -15.82 9.17
CA TYR A 252 18.17 -15.62 10.18
C TYR A 252 17.90 -14.37 11.03
N LEU A 253 17.66 -13.22 10.39
CA LEU A 253 17.38 -11.96 11.08
C LEU A 253 16.19 -12.08 12.03
N SER A 254 15.12 -12.72 11.57
CA SER A 254 13.86 -12.87 12.30
C SER A 254 13.82 -14.07 13.26
N SER A 255 14.97 -14.69 13.57
CA SER A 255 15.07 -15.86 14.46
C SER A 255 14.08 -16.99 14.08
N ASN A 256 14.04 -17.31 12.79
CA ASN A 256 13.17 -18.28 12.12
C ASN A 256 11.68 -17.92 11.95
N THR A 257 11.22 -16.76 12.42
CA THR A 257 9.79 -16.39 12.27
C THR A 257 9.37 -16.15 10.82
N TYR A 258 10.29 -15.81 9.90
CA TYR A 258 10.02 -15.72 8.45
C TYR A 258 10.36 -16.99 7.63
N ASP A 259 10.64 -18.16 8.22
CA ASP A 259 10.81 -19.42 7.44
C ASP A 259 9.47 -20.09 7.06
N TYR A 260 8.47 -19.29 6.72
CA TYR A 260 7.05 -19.66 6.73
C TYR A 260 6.68 -20.86 5.84
N TYR A 261 7.42 -21.05 4.73
CA TYR A 261 7.21 -22.14 3.77
C TYR A 261 8.23 -23.29 3.89
N GLY A 262 9.28 -23.12 4.70
CA GLY A 262 10.41 -24.06 4.77
C GLY A 262 11.00 -24.44 3.39
N LEU A 263 11.45 -25.68 3.28
CA LEU A 263 12.02 -26.28 2.05
C LEU A 263 11.02 -27.08 1.21
N ASN A 264 9.85 -27.44 1.76
CA ASN A 264 8.89 -28.31 1.08
C ASN A 264 8.10 -27.53 0.03
N ARG A 265 7.88 -28.12 -1.14
CA ARG A 265 7.08 -27.56 -2.23
C ARG A 265 6.14 -28.63 -2.77
N HIS A 266 4.85 -28.29 -2.83
CA HIS A 266 3.84 -29.11 -3.48
C HIS A 266 3.69 -28.63 -4.92
N ILE A 267 3.89 -29.52 -5.89
CA ILE A 267 3.75 -29.22 -7.32
C ILE A 267 2.66 -30.10 -7.89
N GLN A 268 1.69 -29.46 -8.53
CA GLN A 268 0.64 -30.09 -9.31
C GLN A 268 0.71 -29.54 -10.74
N ILE A 269 0.66 -30.42 -11.74
CA ILE A 269 0.63 -30.04 -13.15
C ILE A 269 -0.64 -30.61 -13.75
N ASP A 270 -1.56 -29.70 -14.07
CA ASP A 270 -2.85 -29.99 -14.66
C ASP A 270 -2.79 -29.72 -16.18
N ILE A 271 -3.15 -30.73 -16.96
CA ILE A 271 -3.29 -30.71 -18.41
C ILE A 271 -4.80 -30.67 -18.73
N ASP A 272 -5.29 -29.50 -19.09
CA ASP A 272 -6.67 -29.28 -19.53
C ASP A 272 -6.86 -29.76 -20.98
N ASP A 273 -8.10 -29.67 -21.48
CA ASP A 273 -8.48 -29.95 -22.88
C ASP A 273 -8.25 -31.41 -23.33
N MET A 274 -8.21 -32.39 -22.41
CA MET A 274 -8.04 -33.80 -22.81
C MET A 274 -9.22 -34.29 -23.64
N PHE A 275 -8.87 -34.92 -24.77
CA PHE A 275 -9.72 -35.26 -25.92
C PHE A 275 -10.19 -34.09 -26.79
N LEU A 276 -9.91 -32.83 -26.50
CA LEU A 276 -10.32 -31.71 -27.36
C LEU A 276 -9.40 -31.59 -28.59
N GLY A 277 -9.97 -31.41 -29.77
CA GLY A 277 -9.22 -31.20 -31.02
C GLY A 277 -9.75 -30.00 -31.80
N GLY A 278 -8.85 -29.07 -32.15
CA GLY A 278 -9.17 -27.95 -33.06
C GLY A 278 -9.18 -28.37 -34.52
N LYS A 279 -9.50 -27.43 -35.43
CA LYS A 279 -9.48 -27.63 -36.90
C LYS A 279 -8.08 -27.95 -37.49
N SER A 280 -7.03 -28.06 -36.67
CA SER A 280 -5.62 -28.12 -37.09
C SER A 280 -4.82 -29.32 -36.56
N HIS A 281 -5.47 -30.46 -36.28
CA HIS A 281 -4.83 -31.70 -35.82
C HIS A 281 -3.99 -31.54 -34.53
N ASP A 282 -4.64 -31.02 -33.49
CA ASP A 282 -3.99 -30.62 -32.22
C ASP A 282 -4.12 -31.66 -31.10
N ARG A 283 -4.55 -32.90 -31.41
CA ARG A 283 -4.71 -33.98 -30.42
C ARG A 283 -3.41 -34.75 -30.21
N LEU A 284 -3.29 -35.40 -29.05
CA LEU A 284 -2.14 -36.27 -28.75
C LEU A 284 -2.20 -37.55 -29.58
N LYS A 285 -1.05 -37.90 -30.18
CA LYS A 285 -0.85 -39.15 -30.93
C LYS A 285 -0.17 -40.19 -30.03
N LEU A 286 -0.07 -41.42 -30.52
CA LEU A 286 0.54 -42.55 -29.81
C LEU A 286 1.92 -42.20 -29.21
N ASP A 287 2.82 -41.63 -30.00
CA ASP A 287 4.17 -41.23 -29.56
C ASP A 287 4.17 -40.10 -28.53
N ASP A 288 3.17 -39.22 -28.54
CA ASP A 288 3.04 -38.13 -27.59
C ASP A 288 2.63 -38.64 -26.21
N ILE A 289 1.74 -39.66 -26.16
CA ILE A 289 1.38 -40.37 -24.92
C ILE A 289 2.58 -41.12 -24.36
N GLN A 290 3.38 -41.77 -25.22
CA GLN A 290 4.60 -42.45 -24.79
C GLN A 290 5.62 -41.47 -24.17
N GLU A 291 5.87 -40.32 -24.79
CA GLU A 291 6.79 -39.33 -24.22
C GLU A 291 6.21 -38.63 -22.98
N LEU A 292 4.89 -38.46 -22.87
CA LEU A 292 4.23 -37.98 -21.65
C LEU A 292 4.44 -38.96 -20.46
N LEU A 293 4.33 -40.27 -20.70
CA LEU A 293 4.64 -41.29 -19.69
C LEU A 293 6.13 -41.33 -19.34
N ARG A 294 7.00 -41.06 -20.32
CA ARG A 294 8.45 -41.01 -20.14
C ARG A 294 8.90 -39.78 -19.34
N SER A 295 8.33 -38.62 -19.63
CA SER A 295 8.57 -37.38 -18.87
C SER A 295 8.05 -37.49 -17.44
N GLN A 296 6.89 -38.12 -17.24
CA GLN A 296 6.36 -38.45 -15.92
C GLN A 296 7.35 -39.32 -15.13
N SER A 297 7.84 -40.40 -15.73
CA SER A 297 8.85 -41.29 -15.14
C SER A 297 10.16 -40.54 -14.83
N PHE A 298 10.58 -39.60 -15.69
CA PHE A 298 11.75 -38.74 -15.41
C PHE A 298 11.52 -37.84 -14.19
N ILE A 299 10.35 -37.19 -14.09
CA ILE A 299 9.97 -36.33 -12.96
C ILE A 299 9.85 -37.13 -11.65
N GLN A 300 9.39 -38.38 -11.70
CA GLN A 300 9.27 -39.25 -10.53
C GLN A 300 10.60 -39.51 -9.81
N ASN A 301 11.75 -39.37 -10.48
CA ASN A 301 13.08 -39.43 -9.84
C ASN A 301 13.35 -38.25 -8.88
N TYR A 302 12.58 -37.17 -8.98
CA TYR A 302 12.70 -35.95 -8.17
C TYR A 302 11.47 -35.69 -7.28
N ILE A 303 10.31 -36.23 -7.68
CA ILE A 303 9.03 -36.04 -6.99
C ILE A 303 8.36 -37.42 -6.83
N SER A 304 8.41 -37.99 -5.62
CA SER A 304 7.73 -39.25 -5.32
C SER A 304 6.24 -39.17 -5.67
N ASN A 305 5.70 -40.27 -6.21
CA ASN A 305 4.29 -40.41 -6.57
C ASN A 305 3.76 -39.34 -7.55
N PHE A 306 4.64 -38.68 -8.31
CA PHE A 306 4.22 -37.70 -9.31
C PHE A 306 3.39 -38.35 -10.42
N ARG A 307 2.21 -37.77 -10.68
CA ARG A 307 1.35 -38.09 -11.82
C ARG A 307 0.82 -36.80 -12.42
N PHE A 308 0.81 -36.69 -13.74
CA PHE A 308 0.08 -35.62 -14.43
C PHE A 308 -1.41 -35.75 -14.13
N ARG A 309 -2.06 -34.59 -13.98
CA ARG A 309 -3.50 -34.49 -13.78
C ARG A 309 -4.17 -34.11 -15.09
N LEU A 310 -5.21 -34.86 -15.48
CA LEU A 310 -5.83 -34.79 -16.81
C LEU A 310 -7.28 -34.30 -16.71
N GLY A 311 -7.53 -33.09 -17.23
CA GLY A 311 -8.85 -32.47 -17.32
C GLY A 311 -9.54 -32.86 -18.61
N PHE A 312 -10.61 -33.67 -18.53
CA PHE A 312 -11.22 -34.29 -19.70
C PHE A 312 -12.64 -33.79 -20.02
N SER A 313 -12.91 -33.69 -21.32
CA SER A 313 -14.24 -33.46 -21.89
C SER A 313 -14.60 -34.64 -22.80
N GLY A 314 -15.28 -35.64 -22.23
CA GLY A 314 -15.49 -36.94 -22.87
C GLY A 314 -16.32 -36.93 -24.16
N TYR A 315 -17.01 -35.83 -24.48
CA TYR A 315 -17.76 -35.66 -25.73
C TYR A 315 -16.88 -35.82 -26.98
N TYR A 316 -15.61 -35.44 -26.86
CA TYR A 316 -14.65 -35.44 -27.97
C TYR A 316 -13.77 -36.70 -28.03
N TYR A 317 -14.01 -37.70 -27.18
CA TYR A 317 -13.26 -38.96 -27.20
C TYR A 317 -13.42 -39.69 -28.54
N ASN A 318 -12.30 -40.11 -29.14
CA ASN A 318 -12.26 -40.83 -30.41
C ASN A 318 -12.97 -40.06 -31.56
N SER A 319 -12.87 -38.73 -31.55
CA SER A 319 -13.41 -37.83 -32.58
C SER A 319 -12.32 -37.21 -33.49
N GLY A 320 -11.08 -37.71 -33.41
CA GLY A 320 -9.96 -37.32 -34.27
C GLY A 320 -9.77 -38.29 -35.44
N ASN A 321 -8.69 -38.12 -36.21
CA ASN A 321 -8.29 -39.10 -37.22
C ASN A 321 -7.79 -40.41 -36.57
N ASP A 322 -7.42 -41.42 -37.37
CA ASP A 322 -7.02 -42.74 -36.84
C ASP A 322 -5.83 -42.68 -35.88
N ASN A 323 -4.81 -41.86 -36.17
CA ASN A 323 -3.61 -41.72 -35.33
C ASN A 323 -3.91 -41.00 -34.00
N GLU A 324 -4.78 -39.99 -34.04
CA GLU A 324 -5.27 -39.28 -32.85
C GLU A 324 -6.18 -40.19 -32.00
N SER A 325 -7.05 -40.95 -32.65
CA SER A 325 -7.94 -41.93 -32.00
C SER A 325 -7.17 -43.11 -31.41
N GLN A 326 -6.03 -43.51 -31.99
CA GLN A 326 -5.09 -44.44 -31.36
C GLN A 326 -4.45 -43.83 -30.10
N GLY A 327 -4.09 -42.54 -30.13
CA GLY A 327 -3.60 -41.79 -28.96
C GLY A 327 -4.63 -41.76 -27.82
N ASP A 328 -5.88 -41.42 -28.13
CA ASP A 328 -7.00 -41.45 -27.17
C ASP A 328 -7.17 -42.84 -26.53
N ARG A 329 -7.14 -43.91 -27.34
CA ARG A 329 -7.29 -45.29 -26.87
C ARG A 329 -6.11 -45.71 -25.99
N LEU A 330 -4.87 -45.34 -26.35
CA LEU A 330 -3.70 -45.60 -25.51
C LEU A 330 -3.79 -44.86 -24.17
N LEU A 331 -4.24 -43.60 -24.18
CA LEU A 331 -4.42 -42.82 -22.95
C LEU A 331 -5.49 -43.43 -22.02
N ILE A 332 -6.58 -43.98 -22.57
CA ILE A 332 -7.58 -44.74 -21.80
C ILE A 332 -7.03 -46.07 -21.27
N ASN A 333 -6.23 -46.79 -22.06
CA ASN A 333 -5.57 -48.01 -21.60
C ASN A 333 -4.58 -47.73 -20.46
N GLU A 334 -3.90 -46.58 -20.48
CA GLU A 334 -2.90 -46.15 -19.52
C GLU A 334 -3.46 -45.24 -18.40
N LYS A 335 -4.78 -45.14 -18.28
CA LYS A 335 -5.49 -44.22 -17.37
C LYS A 335 -5.00 -44.24 -15.92
N ASP A 336 -4.57 -45.41 -15.42
CA ASP A 336 -4.17 -45.66 -14.03
C ASP A 336 -2.82 -45.00 -13.68
N LYS A 337 -2.00 -44.71 -14.70
CA LYS A 337 -0.75 -43.93 -14.57
C LYS A 337 -1.00 -42.44 -14.36
N PHE A 338 -2.23 -41.96 -14.51
CA PHE A 338 -2.62 -40.56 -14.37
C PHE A 338 -3.61 -40.35 -13.23
N VAL A 339 -3.90 -39.08 -12.92
CA VAL A 339 -5.06 -38.68 -12.10
C VAL A 339 -5.98 -37.87 -13.00
N TRP A 340 -7.28 -38.12 -12.96
CA TRP A 340 -8.24 -37.43 -13.84
C TRP A 340 -9.07 -36.43 -13.02
N PHE A 341 -9.48 -35.32 -13.64
CA PHE A 341 -10.41 -34.36 -13.03
C PHE A 341 -11.42 -33.87 -14.05
N HIS A 342 -12.54 -33.34 -13.55
CA HIS A 342 -13.66 -32.96 -14.40
C HIS A 342 -13.42 -31.63 -15.13
N HIS A 343 -13.69 -31.60 -16.44
CA HIS A 343 -13.55 -30.40 -17.28
C HIS A 343 -14.76 -30.17 -18.21
N THR A 344 -15.97 -30.45 -17.68
CA THR A 344 -17.27 -30.42 -18.38
C THR A 344 -17.40 -31.34 -19.60
N TRP A 345 -18.65 -31.59 -20.05
CA TRP A 345 -18.89 -32.52 -21.14
C TRP A 345 -18.42 -31.99 -22.50
N LYS A 346 -18.79 -30.75 -22.85
CA LYS A 346 -18.55 -30.14 -24.17
C LYS A 346 -17.58 -28.96 -24.12
N HIS A 347 -16.75 -28.87 -23.07
CA HIS A 347 -15.84 -27.75 -22.85
C HIS A 347 -16.58 -26.38 -22.87
N GLU A 348 -17.80 -26.36 -22.34
CA GLU A 348 -18.66 -25.17 -22.35
C GLU A 348 -18.23 -24.11 -21.32
N LYS A 349 -18.32 -22.84 -21.71
CA LYS A 349 -18.03 -21.71 -20.81
C LYS A 349 -19.11 -21.62 -19.72
N LEU A 350 -18.72 -21.84 -18.47
CA LEU A 350 -19.59 -21.78 -17.29
C LEU A 350 -20.03 -20.36 -16.91
N THR A 351 -19.52 -19.34 -17.59
CA THR A 351 -20.22 -18.05 -17.65
C THR A 351 -21.61 -18.26 -18.26
N ASN A 352 -21.67 -18.68 -19.52
CA ASN A 352 -22.87 -18.68 -20.35
C ASN A 352 -23.98 -19.64 -19.87
N VAL A 353 -23.70 -20.43 -18.83
CA VAL A 353 -24.65 -21.27 -18.11
C VAL A 353 -25.60 -20.40 -17.29
N ASN A 354 -26.85 -20.29 -17.76
CA ASN A 354 -27.95 -19.56 -17.13
C ASN A 354 -28.97 -20.49 -16.43
N ASP A 355 -28.81 -21.81 -16.55
CA ASP A 355 -29.70 -22.82 -16.00
C ASP A 355 -28.90 -23.89 -15.22
N ARG A 356 -29.50 -24.41 -14.14
CA ARG A 356 -28.92 -25.48 -13.32
C ARG A 356 -29.04 -26.85 -14.00
N ILE A 357 -30.13 -27.13 -14.71
CA ILE A 357 -30.42 -28.47 -15.27
C ILE A 357 -29.40 -28.81 -16.35
N SER A 358 -29.11 -27.87 -17.25
CA SER A 358 -28.07 -27.98 -18.28
C SER A 358 -26.68 -28.27 -17.69
N LEU A 359 -26.31 -27.57 -16.61
CA LEU A 359 -25.02 -27.80 -15.94
C LEU A 359 -24.95 -29.17 -15.26
N ILE A 360 -26.01 -29.58 -14.55
CA ILE A 360 -26.09 -30.90 -13.91
C ILE A 360 -25.96 -31.99 -14.98
N SER A 361 -26.77 -31.92 -16.04
CA SER A 361 -26.76 -32.88 -17.15
C SER A 361 -25.39 -32.99 -17.83
N SER A 362 -24.70 -31.87 -18.06
CA SER A 362 -23.32 -31.88 -18.57
C SER A 362 -22.37 -32.59 -17.61
N ILE A 363 -22.41 -32.24 -16.32
CA ILE A 363 -21.50 -32.83 -15.33
C ILE A 363 -21.75 -34.34 -15.21
N GLU A 364 -23.00 -34.76 -15.09
CA GLU A 364 -23.42 -36.17 -15.01
C GLU A 364 -23.00 -36.95 -16.25
N THR A 365 -23.18 -36.41 -17.46
CA THR A 365 -22.79 -37.10 -18.70
C THR A 365 -21.27 -37.34 -18.74
N ASN A 366 -20.47 -36.34 -18.35
CA ASN A 366 -19.01 -36.49 -18.30
C ASN A 366 -18.56 -37.41 -17.15
N LEU A 367 -19.29 -37.47 -16.04
CA LEU A 367 -19.06 -38.45 -14.96
C LEU A 367 -19.42 -39.87 -15.41
N ALA A 368 -20.50 -40.05 -16.17
CA ALA A 368 -20.88 -41.34 -16.75
C ALA A 368 -19.83 -41.86 -17.75
N PHE A 369 -19.21 -40.97 -18.53
CA PHE A 369 -18.03 -41.30 -19.33
C PHE A 369 -16.86 -41.80 -18.44
N ALA A 370 -16.55 -41.08 -17.36
CA ALA A 370 -15.49 -41.49 -16.43
C ALA A 370 -15.77 -42.86 -15.78
N GLN A 371 -17.03 -43.15 -15.46
CA GLN A 371 -17.47 -44.44 -14.92
C GLN A 371 -17.35 -45.56 -15.98
N LYS A 372 -17.83 -45.32 -17.21
CA LYS A 372 -17.74 -46.27 -18.34
C LYS A 372 -16.31 -46.75 -18.58
N TYR A 373 -15.34 -45.83 -18.57
CA TYR A 373 -13.92 -46.14 -18.78
C TYR A 373 -13.14 -46.44 -17.48
N LYS A 374 -13.80 -46.39 -16.31
CA LYS A 374 -13.21 -46.59 -14.98
C LYS A 374 -11.98 -45.69 -14.74
N LEU A 375 -12.11 -44.38 -14.99
CA LEU A 375 -11.03 -43.41 -14.83
C LEU A 375 -10.71 -43.16 -13.33
N PRO A 376 -9.42 -43.05 -12.93
CA PRO A 376 -8.99 -42.60 -11.59
C PRO A 376 -9.32 -41.12 -11.33
N LEU A 377 -10.59 -40.82 -11.08
CA LEU A 377 -11.11 -39.47 -10.91
C LEU A 377 -10.86 -38.91 -9.49
N ASP A 378 -10.22 -37.73 -9.40
CA ASP A 378 -10.27 -36.86 -8.23
C ASP A 378 -11.69 -36.28 -8.11
N ARG A 379 -12.56 -37.00 -7.39
CA ARG A 379 -14.00 -36.68 -7.25
C ARG A 379 -14.28 -35.33 -6.59
N ASN A 380 -13.28 -34.72 -5.96
CA ASN A 380 -13.43 -33.43 -5.28
C ASN A 380 -12.93 -32.25 -6.12
N TYR A 381 -12.20 -32.49 -7.20
CA TYR A 381 -11.59 -31.45 -8.04
C TYR A 381 -12.23 -31.35 -9.42
N ALA A 382 -12.65 -30.14 -9.78
CA ALA A 382 -13.11 -29.80 -11.11
C ALA A 382 -12.52 -28.45 -11.56
N VAL A 383 -12.25 -28.32 -12.84
CA VAL A 383 -11.75 -27.07 -13.46
C VAL A 383 -12.77 -26.62 -14.49
N ALA A 384 -13.17 -25.35 -14.43
CA ALA A 384 -14.06 -24.77 -15.43
C ALA A 384 -13.29 -24.49 -16.73
N PRO A 385 -13.82 -24.86 -17.91
CA PRO A 385 -13.33 -24.41 -19.21
C PRO A 385 -13.07 -22.91 -19.25
N HIS A 386 -11.89 -22.52 -19.75
CA HIS A 386 -11.41 -21.13 -19.76
C HIS A 386 -11.40 -20.41 -18.39
N HIS A 387 -11.43 -21.15 -17.26
CA HIS A 387 -11.65 -20.62 -15.91
C HIS A 387 -12.91 -19.75 -15.73
N SER A 388 -13.87 -19.89 -16.66
CA SER A 388 -15.10 -19.12 -16.71
C SER A 388 -16.04 -19.47 -15.55
N GLY A 389 -16.84 -18.51 -15.07
CA GLY A 389 -17.81 -18.71 -13.97
C GLY A 389 -17.21 -18.92 -12.57
N ILE A 390 -15.91 -19.18 -12.44
CA ILE A 390 -15.21 -19.27 -11.15
C ILE A 390 -14.89 -17.87 -10.63
N TYR A 391 -14.26 -17.03 -11.46
CA TYR A 391 -14.08 -15.60 -11.20
C TYR A 391 -14.05 -14.82 -12.52
N PRO A 392 -14.96 -13.85 -12.75
CA PRO A 392 -16.07 -13.45 -11.90
C PRO A 392 -17.06 -14.59 -11.59
N ILE A 393 -17.68 -14.53 -10.42
CA ILE A 393 -18.51 -15.64 -9.89
C ILE A 393 -19.82 -15.76 -10.68
N ASN A 394 -20.09 -16.93 -11.25
CA ASN A 394 -21.44 -17.35 -11.63
C ASN A 394 -22.09 -18.09 -10.44
N PRO A 395 -23.16 -17.56 -9.81
CA PRO A 395 -23.81 -18.20 -8.67
C PRO A 395 -24.29 -19.63 -8.92
N ILE A 396 -24.63 -20.00 -10.17
CA ILE A 396 -25.13 -21.34 -10.53
C ILE A 396 -24.03 -22.40 -10.33
N VAL A 397 -22.80 -22.11 -10.73
CA VAL A 397 -21.66 -23.03 -10.56
C VAL A 397 -21.47 -23.35 -9.09
N TYR A 398 -21.47 -22.33 -8.23
CA TYR A 398 -21.29 -22.46 -6.78
C TYR A 398 -22.53 -23.00 -6.03
N ASP A 399 -23.69 -23.10 -6.68
CA ASP A 399 -24.84 -23.84 -6.15
C ASP A 399 -24.81 -25.32 -6.57
N VAL A 400 -24.37 -25.64 -7.79
CA VAL A 400 -24.36 -27.01 -8.33
C VAL A 400 -23.13 -27.80 -7.88
N TRP A 401 -21.93 -27.25 -8.06
CA TRP A 401 -20.67 -27.98 -7.89
C TRP A 401 -20.46 -28.54 -6.47
N PRO A 402 -20.49 -27.73 -5.39
CA PRO A 402 -20.24 -28.24 -4.05
C PRO A 402 -21.45 -28.93 -3.40
N ARG A 403 -22.69 -28.67 -3.84
CA ARG A 403 -23.91 -29.17 -3.15
C ARG A 403 -24.57 -30.35 -3.84
N ILE A 404 -24.43 -30.49 -5.15
CA ILE A 404 -25.06 -31.54 -5.96
C ILE A 404 -23.99 -32.52 -6.45
N MET A 405 -22.84 -32.00 -6.92
CA MET A 405 -21.80 -32.83 -7.56
C MET A 405 -20.61 -33.15 -6.66
N ASN A 406 -20.61 -32.69 -5.39
CA ASN A 406 -19.56 -32.91 -4.37
C ASN A 406 -18.13 -32.45 -4.75
N PHE A 407 -17.99 -31.54 -5.71
CA PHE A 407 -16.73 -30.86 -5.98
C PHE A 407 -16.46 -29.83 -4.87
N THR A 408 -15.47 -30.09 -4.01
CA THR A 408 -15.09 -29.20 -2.91
C THR A 408 -13.94 -28.26 -3.27
N VAL A 409 -13.23 -28.52 -4.37
CA VAL A 409 -12.11 -27.70 -4.84
C VAL A 409 -12.23 -27.40 -6.34
N THR A 410 -11.83 -26.19 -6.71
CA THR A 410 -11.52 -25.79 -8.07
C THR A 410 -10.29 -24.89 -8.09
N SER A 411 -9.85 -24.47 -9.27
CA SER A 411 -8.75 -23.54 -9.44
C SER A 411 -9.07 -22.50 -10.53
N THR A 412 -8.51 -21.30 -10.35
CA THR A 412 -8.62 -20.22 -11.33
C THR A 412 -7.32 -19.46 -11.46
N GLU A 413 -7.05 -18.97 -12.66
CA GLU A 413 -5.94 -18.08 -12.93
C GLU A 413 -6.33 -16.58 -12.88
N ASN A 414 -7.62 -16.29 -12.71
CA ASN A 414 -8.22 -14.97 -12.85
C ASN A 414 -8.40 -14.19 -11.54
N TYR A 415 -7.93 -14.70 -10.38
CA TYR A 415 -8.22 -14.12 -9.08
C TYR A 415 -6.98 -13.80 -8.20
N PRO A 416 -6.93 -12.62 -7.55
CA PRO A 416 -7.70 -11.41 -7.89
C PRO A 416 -7.17 -10.87 -9.22
N TYR A 417 -8.05 -10.33 -10.07
CA TYR A 417 -7.60 -9.72 -11.32
C TYR A 417 -7.08 -8.30 -11.08
N HIS A 418 -5.87 -8.21 -10.55
CA HIS A 418 -5.03 -7.03 -10.66
C HIS A 418 -3.59 -7.52 -10.83
N PHE A 419 -2.98 -7.12 -11.95
CA PHE A 419 -1.60 -7.41 -12.38
C PHE A 419 -1.29 -8.83 -12.89
N MET A 420 -0.43 -8.89 -13.91
CA MET A 420 -0.03 -10.09 -14.68
C MET A 420 0.98 -11.01 -13.95
N LEU A 421 1.15 -10.86 -12.64
CA LEU A 421 2.10 -11.62 -11.85
C LEU A 421 1.41 -12.86 -11.25
N SER A 422 1.87 -14.05 -11.66
CA SER A 422 1.37 -15.35 -11.17
C SER A 422 1.45 -15.45 -9.64
N SER A 423 2.51 -14.90 -9.06
CA SER A 423 2.75 -14.74 -7.61
C SER A 423 1.75 -13.84 -6.88
N GLU A 424 0.97 -13.00 -7.57
CA GLU A 424 -0.05 -12.14 -6.97
C GLU A 424 -1.44 -12.78 -6.93
N ARG A 425 -1.62 -13.92 -7.61
CA ARG A 425 -2.85 -14.73 -7.54
C ARG A 425 -3.10 -15.25 -6.11
N ARG A 426 -4.36 -15.28 -5.70
CA ARG A 426 -4.79 -15.68 -4.34
C ARG A 426 -5.82 -16.80 -4.40
N GLY A 427 -6.10 -17.42 -3.26
CA GLY A 427 -7.27 -18.30 -3.13
C GLY A 427 -8.47 -17.55 -2.58
N PHE A 428 -9.65 -18.15 -2.66
CA PHE A 428 -10.80 -17.82 -1.82
C PHE A 428 -11.72 -19.03 -1.61
N ILE A 429 -12.61 -18.96 -0.63
CA ILE A 429 -13.68 -19.94 -0.40
C ILE A 429 -15.02 -19.24 -0.63
N TYR A 430 -15.91 -19.84 -1.44
CA TYR A 430 -17.24 -19.30 -1.68
C TYR A 430 -18.29 -20.42 -1.79
N LYS A 431 -19.40 -20.26 -1.07
CA LYS A 431 -20.47 -21.26 -0.88
C LYS A 431 -19.98 -22.71 -0.56
N GLY A 432 -18.80 -22.85 0.03
CA GLY A 432 -18.18 -24.15 0.37
C GLY A 432 -17.22 -24.70 -0.69
N LEU A 433 -17.16 -24.10 -1.89
CA LEU A 433 -16.15 -24.43 -2.89
C LEU A 433 -14.85 -23.66 -2.59
N SER A 434 -13.74 -24.39 -2.47
CA SER A 434 -12.40 -23.83 -2.29
C SER A 434 -11.77 -23.54 -3.65
N VAL A 435 -11.38 -22.29 -3.91
CA VAL A 435 -10.80 -21.85 -5.19
C VAL A 435 -9.31 -21.58 -5.00
N LEU A 436 -8.45 -22.39 -5.63
CA LEU A 436 -6.99 -22.24 -5.54
C LEU A 436 -6.39 -21.40 -6.66
N PRO A 437 -5.30 -20.65 -6.40
CA PRO A 437 -4.61 -19.86 -7.42
C PRO A 437 -3.83 -20.73 -8.40
N ARG A 438 -4.33 -20.86 -9.63
CA ARG A 438 -3.62 -21.57 -10.70
C ARG A 438 -2.53 -20.69 -11.29
N GLN A 439 -1.37 -21.27 -11.52
CA GLN A 439 -0.13 -20.62 -11.97
C GLN A 439 0.04 -20.82 -13.48
N SER A 440 0.42 -19.76 -14.20
CA SER A 440 0.73 -19.86 -15.64
C SER A 440 2.17 -20.34 -15.83
N CYS A 441 2.36 -21.38 -16.64
CA CYS A 441 3.69 -21.84 -17.08
C CYS A 441 4.21 -21.07 -18.32
N SER A 442 3.46 -20.07 -18.81
CA SER A 442 3.71 -19.38 -20.09
C SER A 442 3.75 -20.27 -21.34
N LEU A 443 3.16 -21.46 -21.26
CA LEU A 443 2.70 -22.21 -22.42
C LEU A 443 1.22 -21.88 -22.64
N TYR A 444 0.92 -21.27 -23.79
CA TYR A 444 -0.44 -20.97 -24.22
C TYR A 444 -0.92 -22.04 -25.21
N THR A 445 -2.23 -22.13 -25.49
CA THR A 445 -2.78 -23.02 -26.52
C THR A 445 -2.27 -22.69 -27.94
N THR A 446 -1.77 -21.46 -28.15
CA THR A 446 -1.09 -21.01 -29.37
C THR A 446 0.41 -21.36 -29.41
N THR A 447 1.01 -21.73 -28.26
CA THR A 447 2.44 -22.03 -28.13
C THR A 447 2.70 -23.51 -28.42
N ARG A 448 2.64 -23.87 -29.71
CA ARG A 448 2.76 -25.26 -30.20
C ARG A 448 4.21 -25.72 -30.35
N ASN A 449 5.06 -24.85 -30.90
CA ASN A 449 6.43 -25.18 -31.31
C ASN A 449 7.46 -24.30 -30.60
N TYR A 450 8.68 -24.80 -30.41
CA TYR A 450 9.77 -24.09 -29.72
C TYR A 450 10.13 -22.76 -30.41
N THR A 451 10.18 -22.75 -31.74
CA THR A 451 10.45 -21.56 -32.57
C THR A 451 9.39 -20.48 -32.43
N ASN A 452 8.15 -20.88 -32.14
CA ASN A 452 6.98 -19.99 -32.11
C ASN A 452 6.68 -19.49 -30.68
N TYR A 453 7.61 -19.71 -29.74
CA TYR A 453 7.47 -19.21 -28.38
C TYR A 453 7.36 -17.67 -28.37
N PRO A 454 6.42 -17.06 -27.62
CA PRO A 454 6.24 -15.61 -27.64
C PRO A 454 7.51 -14.83 -27.31
N ASN A 455 7.95 -13.99 -28.25
CA ASN A 455 9.20 -13.22 -28.21
C ASN A 455 10.50 -14.08 -28.27
N GLY A 456 10.43 -15.24 -28.92
CA GLY A 456 11.59 -16.08 -29.27
C GLY A 456 11.95 -17.15 -28.23
N SER A 457 12.51 -18.25 -28.71
CA SER A 457 12.87 -19.44 -27.93
C SER A 457 13.81 -19.17 -26.75
N HIS A 458 14.79 -18.26 -26.92
CA HIS A 458 15.68 -17.82 -25.84
C HIS A 458 14.92 -17.27 -24.60
N ARG A 459 13.72 -16.71 -24.79
CA ARG A 459 12.89 -16.23 -23.68
C ARG A 459 12.29 -17.37 -22.86
N LEU A 460 12.05 -18.54 -23.45
CA LEU A 460 11.65 -19.74 -22.72
C LEU A 460 12.80 -20.21 -21.81
N GLU A 461 14.03 -20.24 -22.33
CA GLU A 461 15.22 -20.55 -21.54
C GLU A 461 15.41 -19.59 -20.36
N GLN A 462 15.27 -18.28 -20.59
CA GLN A 462 15.26 -17.28 -19.52
C GLN A 462 14.15 -17.53 -18.49
N TYR A 463 12.97 -18.00 -18.91
CA TYR A 463 11.84 -18.30 -18.03
C TYR A 463 12.13 -19.47 -17.07
N LEU A 464 12.88 -20.47 -17.55
CA LEU A 464 13.27 -21.69 -16.84
C LEU A 464 14.55 -21.52 -16.00
N MET A 465 15.57 -20.84 -16.54
CA MET A 465 16.89 -20.69 -15.91
C MET A 465 16.93 -19.55 -14.89
N GLY A 466 16.11 -19.67 -13.84
CA GLY A 466 16.03 -18.68 -12.77
C GLY A 466 15.05 -17.53 -13.00
N GLY A 467 14.33 -17.53 -14.13
CA GLY A 467 13.26 -16.58 -14.42
C GLY A 467 11.97 -16.80 -13.62
N LYS A 468 10.87 -16.24 -14.12
CA LYS A 468 9.59 -16.16 -13.39
C LYS A 468 8.99 -17.53 -13.06
N LEU A 469 9.15 -18.57 -13.89
CA LEU A 469 8.62 -19.91 -13.57
C LEU A 469 9.40 -20.59 -12.44
N PHE A 470 10.73 -20.56 -12.55
CA PHE A 470 11.64 -21.00 -11.49
C PHE A 470 11.34 -20.29 -10.17
N ARG A 471 11.25 -18.95 -10.22
CA ARG A 471 10.94 -18.11 -9.04
C ARG A 471 9.56 -18.39 -8.46
N THR A 472 8.55 -18.71 -9.27
CA THR A 472 7.20 -19.07 -8.80
C THR A 472 7.24 -20.28 -7.84
N ILE A 473 8.03 -21.32 -8.17
CA ILE A 473 8.19 -22.50 -7.29
C ILE A 473 9.06 -22.17 -6.07
N LEU A 474 10.09 -21.32 -6.21
CA LEU A 474 10.88 -20.88 -5.06
C LEU A 474 10.01 -20.15 -4.00
N THR A 475 9.09 -19.29 -4.44
CA THR A 475 8.35 -18.38 -3.55
C THR A 475 6.99 -18.90 -3.08
N ASN A 476 6.35 -19.85 -3.79
CA ASN A 476 5.05 -20.40 -3.39
C ASN A 476 5.18 -21.82 -2.80
N PRO A 477 4.60 -22.13 -1.63
CA PRO A 477 4.64 -23.47 -1.04
C PRO A 477 3.84 -24.51 -1.82
N ILE A 478 2.82 -24.06 -2.55
CA ILE A 478 1.90 -24.86 -3.36
C ILE A 478 1.85 -24.18 -4.74
N SER A 479 2.15 -24.93 -5.80
CA SER A 479 2.09 -24.46 -7.18
C SER A 479 1.25 -25.43 -8.01
N ILE A 480 0.07 -24.99 -8.45
CA ILE A 480 -0.79 -25.72 -9.39
C ILE A 480 -0.61 -25.06 -10.76
N PHE A 481 0.01 -25.74 -11.72
CA PHE A 481 0.24 -25.18 -13.05
C PHE A 481 -0.89 -25.51 -14.02
N MET A 482 -1.27 -24.52 -14.83
CA MET A 482 -2.12 -24.70 -16.00
C MET A 482 -1.27 -25.02 -17.23
N SER A 483 -1.67 -26.05 -17.96
CA SER A 483 -1.20 -26.43 -19.30
C SER A 483 -2.36 -27.11 -20.04
N HIS A 484 -2.25 -27.30 -21.35
CA HIS A 484 -3.31 -27.87 -22.18
C HIS A 484 -2.76 -29.02 -23.02
N ASN A 485 -3.62 -29.93 -23.51
CA ASN A 485 -3.20 -31.08 -24.31
C ASN A 485 -2.25 -30.71 -25.48
N VAL A 486 -2.51 -29.60 -26.18
CA VAL A 486 -1.70 -29.12 -27.31
C VAL A 486 -0.24 -28.79 -26.95
N ASN A 487 0.06 -28.56 -25.67
CA ASN A 487 1.43 -28.31 -25.20
C ASN A 487 2.24 -29.62 -25.05
N TYR A 488 1.58 -30.78 -25.10
CA TYR A 488 2.21 -32.10 -25.00
C TYR A 488 2.18 -32.86 -26.34
N GLY A 489 1.43 -32.38 -27.33
CA GLY A 489 1.60 -32.72 -28.75
C GLY A 489 2.65 -31.82 -29.42
N HIS A 490 2.75 -31.90 -30.75
CA HIS A 490 3.71 -31.14 -31.56
C HIS A 490 5.16 -31.29 -31.03
N ASP A 491 5.80 -30.21 -30.59
CA ASP A 491 7.16 -30.22 -30.03
C ASP A 491 7.23 -30.64 -28.55
N ARG A 492 6.09 -31.04 -27.96
CA ARG A 492 5.98 -31.55 -26.58
C ARG A 492 6.55 -30.58 -25.55
N LEU A 493 6.37 -29.27 -25.78
CA LEU A 493 6.96 -28.18 -25.01
C LEU A 493 6.65 -28.26 -23.50
N GLY A 494 5.50 -28.82 -23.11
CA GLY A 494 5.14 -29.12 -21.72
C GLY A 494 6.07 -30.14 -21.07
N ASN A 495 6.40 -31.23 -21.76
CA ASN A 495 7.36 -32.24 -21.30
C ASN A 495 8.74 -31.61 -21.08
N TYR A 496 9.21 -30.80 -22.04
CA TYR A 496 10.46 -30.05 -21.95
C TYR A 496 10.49 -29.13 -20.73
N VAL A 497 9.49 -28.24 -20.62
CA VAL A 497 9.41 -27.20 -19.59
C VAL A 497 9.45 -27.79 -18.19
N PHE A 498 8.56 -28.75 -17.88
CA PHE A 498 8.46 -29.25 -16.50
C PHE A 498 9.63 -30.17 -16.14
N SER A 499 10.09 -31.03 -17.05
CA SER A 499 11.25 -31.89 -16.81
C SER A 499 12.50 -31.05 -16.55
N LYS A 500 12.77 -30.04 -17.39
CA LYS A 500 13.92 -29.15 -17.23
C LYS A 500 13.79 -28.33 -15.95
N LEU A 501 12.65 -27.70 -15.69
CA LEU A 501 12.41 -26.89 -14.49
C LEU A 501 12.68 -27.65 -13.19
N ILE A 502 12.10 -28.86 -13.07
CA ILE A 502 12.22 -29.70 -11.87
C ILE A 502 13.66 -30.20 -11.71
N TYR A 503 14.33 -30.56 -12.81
CA TYR A 503 15.76 -30.89 -12.81
C TYR A 503 16.62 -29.74 -12.29
N LEU A 504 16.49 -28.54 -12.88
CA LEU A 504 17.32 -27.38 -12.51
C LEU A 504 17.09 -26.99 -11.03
N LEU A 505 15.84 -26.96 -10.56
CA LEU A 505 15.54 -26.69 -9.15
C LEU A 505 16.15 -27.75 -8.21
N SER A 506 16.01 -29.03 -8.55
CA SER A 506 16.55 -30.14 -7.74
C SER A 506 18.08 -30.17 -7.70
N LYS A 507 18.76 -29.75 -8.77
CA LYS A 507 20.23 -29.68 -8.82
C LYS A 507 20.83 -28.45 -8.14
N TRP A 508 20.11 -27.33 -8.10
CA TRP A 508 20.67 -26.06 -7.62
C TRP A 508 20.18 -25.68 -6.22
N THR A 509 19.09 -26.28 -5.75
CA THR A 509 18.47 -25.99 -4.45
C THR A 509 18.29 -27.24 -3.59
N ARG A 510 18.07 -27.08 -2.28
CA ARG A 510 17.62 -28.19 -1.40
C ARG A 510 16.11 -28.23 -1.21
N ILE A 511 15.35 -27.68 -2.16
CA ILE A 511 13.90 -27.77 -2.11
C ILE A 511 13.49 -29.24 -2.20
N LYS A 512 12.55 -29.63 -1.34
CA LYS A 512 11.95 -30.96 -1.35
C LYS A 512 10.61 -30.89 -2.06
N PHE A 513 10.49 -31.58 -3.17
CA PHE A 513 9.22 -31.71 -3.89
C PHE A 513 8.37 -32.82 -3.30
N SER A 514 7.05 -32.67 -3.42
CA SER A 514 6.07 -33.67 -2.97
C SER A 514 4.80 -33.55 -3.82
N ASN A 515 4.19 -34.70 -4.11
CA ASN A 515 2.91 -34.81 -4.81
C ASN A 515 1.93 -35.76 -4.06
N ASP A 516 2.19 -36.00 -2.78
CA ASP A 516 1.50 -37.01 -1.98
C ASP A 516 0.13 -36.56 -1.44
N LEU A 517 -0.26 -35.31 -1.70
CA LEU A 517 -1.53 -34.72 -1.25
C LEU A 517 -2.55 -34.63 -2.39
N SER A 518 -3.81 -34.96 -2.08
CA SER A 518 -4.96 -34.67 -2.94
C SER A 518 -5.18 -33.15 -3.10
N THR A 519 -5.95 -32.75 -4.12
CA THR A 519 -6.26 -31.33 -4.33
C THR A 519 -7.05 -30.73 -3.16
N SER A 520 -7.89 -31.56 -2.51
CA SER A 520 -8.61 -31.25 -1.27
C SER A 520 -7.67 -30.95 -0.10
N GLU A 521 -6.65 -31.78 0.11
CA GLU A 521 -5.65 -31.56 1.16
C GLU A 521 -4.76 -30.36 0.85
N LEU A 522 -4.39 -30.14 -0.42
CA LEU A 522 -3.72 -28.90 -0.85
C LEU A 522 -4.59 -27.67 -0.59
N ALA A 523 -5.91 -27.75 -0.77
CA ALA A 523 -6.81 -26.64 -0.44
C ALA A 523 -6.87 -26.36 1.06
N GLN A 524 -7.01 -27.41 1.88
CA GLN A 524 -6.96 -27.25 3.34
C GLN A 524 -5.62 -26.64 3.78
N LYS A 525 -4.50 -27.15 3.25
CA LYS A 525 -3.17 -26.62 3.52
C LYS A 525 -3.02 -25.16 3.09
N TYR A 526 -3.57 -24.78 1.94
CA TYR A 526 -3.58 -23.41 1.46
C TYR A 526 -4.34 -22.48 2.43
N PHE A 527 -5.57 -22.82 2.81
CA PHE A 527 -6.45 -21.93 3.57
C PHE A 527 -6.30 -21.99 5.09
N TYR A 528 -5.67 -23.02 5.66
CA TYR A 528 -5.53 -23.16 7.11
C TYR A 528 -4.07 -23.12 7.61
N ASP A 529 -3.12 -23.70 6.86
CA ASP A 529 -1.69 -23.63 7.23
C ASP A 529 -1.05 -22.33 6.73
N TYR A 530 -1.21 -22.01 5.43
CA TYR A 530 -0.46 -20.92 4.80
C TYR A 530 -1.22 -19.57 4.74
N TYR A 531 -2.50 -19.55 4.37
CA TYR A 531 -3.21 -18.30 4.03
C TYR A 531 -4.61 -18.19 4.68
N PRO A 532 -4.72 -18.20 6.03
CA PRO A 532 -6.00 -18.07 6.74
C PRO A 532 -6.78 -16.79 6.43
N ASP A 533 -6.09 -15.68 6.14
CA ASP A 533 -6.74 -14.40 5.81
C ASP A 533 -7.30 -14.31 4.38
N GLU A 534 -7.08 -15.35 3.56
CA GLU A 534 -7.51 -15.41 2.15
C GLU A 534 -8.81 -16.22 1.95
N GLN A 535 -9.47 -16.65 3.03
CA GLN A 535 -10.71 -17.44 2.92
C GLN A 535 -11.89 -16.63 2.33
N MET A 536 -12.01 -15.34 2.66
CA MET A 536 -13.06 -14.48 2.08
C MET A 536 -12.61 -13.93 0.72
N PRO A 537 -13.46 -13.99 -0.34
CA PRO A 537 -13.17 -13.31 -1.59
C PRO A 537 -13.06 -11.79 -1.39
N ILE A 538 -12.36 -11.14 -2.32
CA ILE A 538 -12.28 -9.69 -2.47
C ILE A 538 -12.67 -9.38 -3.90
N PHE A 539 -13.88 -8.88 -4.08
CA PHE A 539 -14.43 -8.55 -5.38
C PHE A 539 -13.71 -7.33 -5.99
N THR A 540 -13.10 -7.55 -7.15
CA THR A 540 -12.52 -6.54 -8.04
C THR A 540 -13.55 -6.09 -9.05
N ASN A 541 -13.40 -4.89 -9.61
CA ASN A 541 -14.32 -4.42 -10.65
C ASN A 541 -14.15 -5.22 -11.96
N PRO A 542 -15.19 -5.95 -12.45
CA PRO A 542 -15.09 -6.68 -13.72
C PRO A 542 -15.08 -5.78 -14.95
N CYS A 543 -15.58 -4.54 -14.85
CA CYS A 543 -15.66 -3.58 -15.96
C CYS A 543 -14.33 -2.86 -16.25
N ASN A 544 -13.40 -2.86 -15.30
CA ASN A 544 -12.08 -2.24 -15.47
C ASN A 544 -11.12 -3.07 -16.34
N ASP A 545 -11.51 -4.27 -16.76
CA ASP A 545 -10.69 -5.15 -17.59
C ASP A 545 -11.52 -5.90 -18.65
N LYS A 546 -11.00 -5.97 -19.87
CA LYS A 546 -11.70 -6.59 -21.01
C LYS A 546 -11.86 -8.10 -20.87
N ILE A 547 -10.94 -8.80 -20.19
CA ILE A 547 -11.00 -10.25 -19.98
C ILE A 547 -12.04 -10.56 -18.89
N LEU A 548 -12.01 -9.90 -17.74
CA LEU A 548 -13.04 -10.07 -16.70
C LEU A 548 -14.44 -9.71 -17.22
N MET A 549 -14.58 -8.61 -17.98
CA MET A 549 -15.87 -8.23 -18.56
C MET A 549 -16.40 -9.30 -19.52
N ASN A 550 -15.54 -9.90 -20.36
CA ASN A 550 -15.92 -11.01 -21.23
C ASN A 550 -16.18 -12.33 -20.47
N LEU A 551 -15.66 -12.45 -19.24
CA LEU A 551 -15.90 -13.57 -18.33
C LEU A 551 -17.00 -13.28 -17.29
N TRP A 552 -17.78 -12.21 -17.46
CA TRP A 552 -18.91 -11.89 -16.60
C TRP A 552 -20.20 -11.95 -17.44
N ASN A 553 -21.24 -12.60 -16.91
CA ASN A 553 -22.57 -12.60 -17.54
C ASN A 553 -23.25 -11.22 -17.56
N GLY A 554 -22.59 -10.18 -17.06
CA GLY A 554 -23.08 -8.83 -17.16
C GLY A 554 -23.10 -8.36 -18.60
N ASN A 555 -24.28 -7.99 -19.09
CA ASN A 555 -24.39 -7.04 -20.19
C ASN A 555 -23.55 -5.79 -19.83
N ARG A 556 -22.90 -5.15 -20.80
CA ARG A 556 -22.05 -3.96 -20.55
C ARG A 556 -22.80 -2.84 -19.81
N SER A 557 -24.13 -2.80 -19.94
CA SER A 557 -25.00 -1.90 -19.16
C SER A 557 -24.87 -2.06 -17.64
N LEU A 558 -24.55 -3.24 -17.10
CA LEU A 558 -24.33 -3.43 -15.65
C LEU A 558 -23.13 -2.61 -15.11
N CYS A 559 -22.20 -2.21 -15.98
CA CYS A 559 -21.10 -1.33 -15.59
C CYS A 559 -21.57 0.09 -15.24
N LEU A 560 -22.69 0.55 -15.83
CA LEU A 560 -23.33 1.84 -15.56
C LEU A 560 -24.16 1.81 -14.26
N VAL A 561 -24.47 0.62 -13.74
CA VAL A 561 -25.27 0.42 -12.51
C VAL A 561 -24.42 0.58 -11.24
N PHE A 562 -23.09 0.50 -11.32
CA PHE A 562 -22.22 0.76 -10.18
C PHE A 562 -22.40 2.21 -9.66
N PRO A 563 -22.38 2.45 -8.34
CA PRO A 563 -22.45 3.79 -7.80
C PRO A 563 -21.20 4.59 -8.18
N GLN A 564 -21.37 5.87 -8.48
CA GLN A 564 -20.29 6.78 -8.81
C GLN A 564 -19.75 7.53 -7.57
N PHE A 565 -20.55 7.61 -6.50
CA PHE A 565 -20.10 8.09 -5.20
C PHE A 565 -20.72 7.33 -4.01
N LEU A 566 -20.02 7.37 -2.87
CA LEU A 566 -20.45 6.76 -1.60
C LEU A 566 -20.41 7.78 -0.46
N ILE A 567 -21.48 7.86 0.35
CA ILE A 567 -21.49 8.61 1.61
C ILE A 567 -21.09 7.63 2.73
N VAL A 568 -19.82 7.68 3.16
CA VAL A 568 -19.20 6.60 3.96
C VAL A 568 -19.33 6.78 5.48
N GLY A 569 -19.81 7.93 5.95
CA GLY A 569 -19.95 8.21 7.39
C GLY A 569 -19.16 9.45 7.84
N PRO A 570 -18.70 9.48 9.09
CA PRO A 570 -19.07 8.58 10.20
C PRO A 570 -20.56 8.60 10.55
N GLN A 571 -20.98 7.67 11.41
CA GLN A 571 -22.32 7.69 11.99
C GLN A 571 -22.54 8.96 12.85
N LYS A 572 -23.81 9.41 12.86
CA LYS A 572 -24.37 10.50 13.68
C LYS A 572 -24.04 11.94 13.26
N THR A 573 -23.36 12.16 12.14
CA THR A 573 -22.94 13.49 11.67
C THR A 573 -23.87 14.17 10.65
N GLY A 574 -24.92 13.49 10.18
CA GLY A 574 -25.90 14.06 9.23
C GLY A 574 -26.12 13.26 7.95
N THR A 575 -25.44 12.12 7.78
CA THR A 575 -25.46 11.29 6.55
C THR A 575 -26.84 10.95 5.99
N THR A 576 -27.84 10.66 6.84
CA THR A 576 -29.23 10.44 6.37
C THR A 576 -29.88 11.70 5.80
N ALA A 577 -29.54 12.88 6.31
CA ALA A 577 -30.05 14.14 5.78
C ALA A 577 -29.45 14.39 4.40
N LEU A 578 -28.13 14.30 4.25
CA LEU A 578 -27.48 14.44 2.95
C LEU A 578 -28.02 13.47 1.91
N TYR A 579 -28.11 12.17 2.26
CA TYR A 579 -28.76 11.15 1.42
C TYR A 579 -30.17 11.58 0.99
N SER A 580 -31.04 11.93 1.94
CA SER A 580 -32.44 12.25 1.66
C SER A 580 -32.65 13.54 0.86
N MET A 581 -31.67 14.45 0.89
CA MET A 581 -31.66 15.70 0.12
C MET A 581 -31.18 15.45 -1.32
N LEU A 582 -30.09 14.70 -1.49
CA LEU A 582 -29.58 14.31 -2.80
C LEU A 582 -30.58 13.43 -3.56
N SER A 583 -31.30 12.53 -2.89
CA SER A 583 -32.37 11.72 -3.49
C SER A 583 -33.61 12.49 -3.98
N GLN A 584 -33.66 13.83 -3.89
CA GLN A 584 -34.68 14.63 -4.58
C GLN A 584 -34.25 15.08 -5.98
N HIS A 585 -32.95 14.98 -6.30
CA HIS A 585 -32.45 15.36 -7.62
C HIS A 585 -32.82 14.28 -8.66
N PRO A 586 -33.40 14.63 -9.82
CA PRO A 586 -33.89 13.65 -10.79
C PRO A 586 -32.78 12.74 -11.31
N ASP A 587 -31.58 13.28 -11.53
CA ASP A 587 -30.42 12.52 -12.03
C ASP A 587 -29.63 11.77 -10.93
N LEU A 588 -30.02 11.85 -9.65
CA LEU A 588 -29.30 11.18 -8.53
C LEU A 588 -30.14 10.04 -7.93
N HIS A 589 -29.72 8.81 -8.19
CA HIS A 589 -30.47 7.62 -7.79
C HIS A 589 -29.80 6.89 -6.62
N PRO A 590 -30.45 6.83 -5.45
CA PRO A 590 -29.93 6.08 -4.32
C PRO A 590 -30.14 4.57 -4.49
N SER A 591 -29.33 3.77 -3.79
CA SER A 591 -29.63 2.36 -3.54
C SER A 591 -31.01 2.14 -2.90
N LYS A 592 -31.66 1.02 -3.27
CA LYS A 592 -32.92 0.51 -2.71
C LYS A 592 -32.88 0.45 -1.18
N LYS A 593 -34.00 0.82 -0.56
CA LYS A 593 -34.16 0.76 0.90
C LYS A 593 -34.37 -0.68 1.36
N ASN A 594 -33.66 -1.06 2.41
CA ASN A 594 -33.77 -2.36 3.06
C ASN A 594 -34.69 -2.28 4.30
N SER A 595 -35.43 -3.34 4.62
CA SER A 595 -36.33 -3.37 5.79
C SER A 595 -35.59 -3.39 7.14
N ILE A 596 -34.34 -3.85 7.16
CA ILE A 596 -33.51 -4.00 8.37
C ILE A 596 -32.56 -2.81 8.54
N THR A 597 -31.86 -2.42 7.46
CA THR A 597 -30.80 -1.39 7.48
C THR A 597 -31.24 -0.04 6.90
N PHE A 598 -32.52 0.10 6.52
CA PHE A 598 -33.13 1.32 5.98
C PHE A 598 -32.40 1.85 4.74
N GLU A 599 -31.79 3.02 4.83
CA GLU A 599 -31.04 3.64 3.72
C GLU A 599 -29.60 3.11 3.55
N GLU A 600 -29.13 2.19 4.39
CA GLU A 600 -27.76 1.63 4.31
C GLU A 600 -27.75 0.22 3.73
N LEU A 601 -26.86 -0.07 2.77
CA LEU A 601 -26.63 -1.45 2.31
C LEU A 601 -25.65 -2.20 3.23
N GLN A 602 -24.68 -1.48 3.80
CA GLN A 602 -23.60 -1.99 4.64
C GLN A 602 -22.73 -3.10 4.00
N PHE A 603 -22.85 -3.30 2.68
CA PHE A 603 -22.22 -4.34 1.87
C PHE A 603 -20.72 -4.48 2.14
N PHE A 604 -19.96 -3.39 2.12
CA PHE A 604 -18.51 -3.47 2.28
C PHE A 604 -18.05 -3.72 3.74
N SER A 605 -18.87 -3.34 4.73
CA SER A 605 -18.55 -3.46 6.17
C SER A 605 -19.05 -4.74 6.83
N ASN A 606 -19.98 -5.46 6.23
CA ASN A 606 -20.63 -6.64 6.81
C ASN A 606 -20.36 -7.88 5.97
N ASP A 607 -19.61 -8.84 6.53
CA ASP A 607 -19.18 -10.05 5.82
C ASP A 607 -20.35 -10.90 5.29
N THR A 608 -21.44 -11.01 6.05
CA THR A 608 -22.63 -11.76 5.64
C THR A 608 -23.31 -11.13 4.43
N ILE A 609 -23.35 -9.79 4.35
CA ILE A 609 -23.94 -9.07 3.22
C ILE A 609 -22.96 -9.07 2.02
N TYR A 610 -21.67 -8.87 2.28
CA TYR A 610 -20.61 -8.90 1.27
C TYR A 610 -20.57 -10.24 0.51
N TYR A 611 -20.79 -11.34 1.23
CA TYR A 611 -20.79 -12.70 0.70
C TYR A 611 -21.94 -13.01 -0.28
N ASN A 612 -22.89 -12.09 -0.49
CA ASN A 612 -23.87 -12.22 -1.57
C ASN A 612 -23.29 -11.84 -2.95
N GLY A 613 -22.12 -11.19 -2.99
CA GLY A 613 -21.36 -10.92 -4.21
C GLY A 613 -21.82 -9.70 -5.03
N ILE A 614 -21.10 -9.45 -6.14
CA ILE A 614 -21.29 -8.26 -7.00
C ILE A 614 -22.71 -8.19 -7.57
N ASN A 615 -23.26 -9.31 -8.05
CA ASN A 615 -24.59 -9.32 -8.67
C ASN A 615 -25.70 -8.93 -7.66
N TRP A 616 -25.55 -9.30 -6.37
CA TRP A 616 -26.45 -8.84 -5.31
C TRP A 616 -26.29 -7.36 -5.04
N TYR A 617 -25.04 -6.85 -5.04
CA TYR A 617 -24.78 -5.42 -4.82
C TYR A 617 -25.41 -4.55 -5.92
N LEU A 618 -25.26 -4.96 -7.18
CA LEU A 618 -25.84 -4.25 -8.33
C LEU A 618 -27.37 -4.32 -8.36
N SER A 619 -27.98 -5.43 -7.92
CA SER A 619 -29.45 -5.50 -7.84
C SER A 619 -30.05 -4.59 -6.76
N GLN A 620 -29.23 -3.99 -5.88
CA GLN A 620 -29.66 -2.95 -4.96
C GLN A 620 -29.84 -1.58 -5.63
N PHE A 621 -29.55 -1.44 -6.92
CA PHE A 621 -29.82 -0.24 -7.71
C PHE A 621 -30.94 -0.54 -8.71
N ASP A 622 -31.65 0.48 -9.19
CA ASP A 622 -32.74 0.34 -10.14
C ASP A 622 -32.22 0.54 -11.58
N SER A 623 -32.29 -0.50 -12.42
CA SER A 623 -31.81 -0.46 -13.81
C SER A 623 -32.89 -0.14 -14.84
N ASP A 624 -34.15 -0.41 -14.52
CA ASP A 624 -35.17 -0.67 -15.54
C ASP A 624 -35.97 0.57 -15.98
N ASN A 625 -35.70 1.74 -15.37
CA ASN A 625 -36.40 3.00 -15.61
C ASN A 625 -35.46 4.22 -15.73
N MET A 626 -34.17 4.01 -16.06
CA MET A 626 -33.15 5.07 -16.06
C MET A 626 -32.52 5.27 -17.43
N ASP A 627 -32.25 6.53 -17.78
CA ASP A 627 -31.25 6.85 -18.79
C ASP A 627 -29.86 6.61 -18.20
N LEU A 628 -29.34 5.41 -18.42
CA LEU A 628 -28.06 4.94 -17.85
C LEU A 628 -26.84 5.78 -18.24
N ASN A 629 -26.95 6.66 -19.24
CA ASN A 629 -25.86 7.59 -19.59
C ASN A 629 -25.86 8.86 -18.73
N ARG A 630 -27.02 9.24 -18.18
CA ARG A 630 -27.25 10.48 -17.41
C ARG A 630 -27.43 10.22 -15.91
N SER A 631 -27.98 9.06 -15.55
CA SER A 631 -28.32 8.67 -14.18
C SER A 631 -27.09 8.33 -13.33
N ILE A 632 -26.95 9.02 -12.19
CA ILE A 632 -25.85 8.80 -11.23
C ILE A 632 -26.34 7.96 -10.04
N ASN A 633 -25.90 6.71 -9.98
CA ASN A 633 -26.15 5.83 -8.83
C ASN A 633 -25.26 6.20 -7.63
N PHE A 634 -25.81 6.11 -6.41
CA PHE A 634 -25.07 6.33 -5.17
C PHE A 634 -25.57 5.52 -3.96
N GLU A 635 -24.69 5.31 -2.99
CA GLU A 635 -24.99 4.59 -1.74
C GLU A 635 -24.60 5.43 -0.52
N LYS A 636 -25.25 5.18 0.62
CA LYS A 636 -24.85 5.74 1.92
C LYS A 636 -24.80 4.64 2.97
N SER A 637 -23.64 4.37 3.54
CA SER A 637 -23.47 3.44 4.65
C SER A 637 -22.46 4.00 5.64
N ALA A 638 -22.95 4.50 6.77
CA ALA A 638 -22.10 5.25 7.70
C ALA A 638 -21.16 4.36 8.55
N THR A 639 -21.26 3.04 8.39
CA THR A 639 -20.38 1.98 8.92
C THR A 639 -19.09 1.78 8.12
N TYR A 640 -18.95 2.45 6.96
CA TYR A 640 -17.73 2.31 6.15
C TYR A 640 -16.57 3.14 6.72
N PHE A 641 -16.84 4.32 7.26
CA PHE A 641 -15.82 5.28 7.70
C PHE A 641 -14.76 4.68 8.65
N ASP A 642 -15.20 3.90 9.63
CA ASP A 642 -14.37 3.26 10.65
C ASP A 642 -14.02 1.78 10.35
N SER A 643 -14.34 1.28 9.15
CA SER A 643 -14.10 -0.10 8.75
C SER A 643 -12.96 -0.24 7.73
N ILE A 644 -11.80 -0.72 8.19
CA ILE A 644 -10.64 -1.04 7.33
C ILE A 644 -11.01 -2.08 6.25
N LEU A 645 -11.87 -3.05 6.60
CA LEU A 645 -12.39 -4.03 5.63
C LEU A 645 -13.20 -3.35 4.53
N ALA A 646 -14.03 -2.36 4.87
CA ALA A 646 -14.77 -1.59 3.88
C ALA A 646 -13.83 -0.82 2.96
N MET A 647 -12.82 -0.12 3.48
CA MET A 647 -11.84 0.59 2.65
C MET A 647 -11.14 -0.34 1.65
N LYS A 648 -10.67 -1.51 2.11
CA LYS A 648 -10.01 -2.53 1.26
C LYS A 648 -10.95 -3.05 0.16
N ARG A 649 -12.20 -3.35 0.49
CA ARG A 649 -13.20 -3.91 -0.45
C ARG A 649 -13.72 -2.87 -1.43
N ILE A 650 -13.98 -1.63 -0.98
CA ILE A 650 -14.33 -0.50 -1.85
C ILE A 650 -13.17 -0.23 -2.82
N LYS A 651 -11.91 -0.27 -2.35
CA LYS A 651 -10.77 -0.03 -3.26
C LYS A 651 -10.65 -1.08 -4.36
N ALA A 652 -10.96 -2.34 -4.07
CA ALA A 652 -10.96 -3.41 -5.06
C ALA A 652 -12.12 -3.29 -6.06
N LEU A 653 -13.35 -3.09 -5.58
CA LEU A 653 -14.55 -3.09 -6.43
C LEU A 653 -14.79 -1.75 -7.13
N LEU A 654 -14.39 -0.63 -6.53
CA LEU A 654 -14.70 0.73 -6.96
C LEU A 654 -13.44 1.64 -6.83
N PRO A 655 -12.33 1.35 -7.53
CA PRO A 655 -11.05 2.03 -7.29
C PRO A 655 -11.03 3.53 -7.56
N ASN A 656 -11.92 4.00 -8.43
CA ASN A 656 -12.06 5.38 -8.92
C ASN A 656 -13.23 6.14 -8.29
N ILE A 657 -13.91 5.54 -7.29
CA ILE A 657 -15.09 6.10 -6.62
C ILE A 657 -14.82 7.48 -6.01
N ARG A 658 -15.86 8.32 -5.97
CA ARG A 658 -15.91 9.55 -5.16
C ARG A 658 -16.48 9.25 -3.76
N LEU A 659 -15.89 9.81 -2.71
CA LEU A 659 -16.21 9.51 -1.31
C LEU A 659 -16.61 10.78 -0.58
N ILE A 660 -17.76 10.75 0.09
CA ILE A 660 -18.26 11.86 0.90
C ILE A 660 -18.20 11.49 2.38
N ILE A 661 -17.52 12.32 3.17
CA ILE A 661 -17.32 12.18 4.61
C ILE A 661 -17.92 13.41 5.31
N ILE A 662 -18.75 13.23 6.34
CA ILE A 662 -19.36 14.34 7.10
C ILE A 662 -18.82 14.33 8.52
N LEU A 663 -18.13 15.39 8.94
CA LEU A 663 -17.53 15.52 10.27
C LEU A 663 -18.25 16.60 11.09
N THR A 664 -18.68 16.25 12.30
CA THR A 664 -19.14 17.20 13.32
C THR A 664 -18.19 17.16 14.52
N GLU A 665 -18.31 18.12 15.44
CA GLU A 665 -17.59 18.08 16.73
C GLU A 665 -17.67 16.67 17.37
N PRO A 666 -16.53 16.00 17.65
CA PRO A 666 -16.49 14.57 17.95
C PRO A 666 -17.11 14.20 19.30
N GLY A 667 -17.09 15.08 20.30
CA GLY A 667 -17.79 14.90 21.57
C GLY A 667 -19.31 14.89 21.39
N THR A 668 -19.84 15.82 20.61
CA THR A 668 -21.25 15.90 20.20
C THR A 668 -21.66 14.70 19.36
N ARG A 669 -20.78 14.22 18.46
CA ARG A 669 -20.99 12.94 17.73
C ARG A 669 -21.08 11.77 18.70
N ALA A 670 -20.15 11.65 19.65
CA ALA A 670 -20.10 10.57 20.63
C ALA A 670 -21.35 10.57 21.52
N TYR A 671 -21.78 11.72 22.01
CA TYR A 671 -23.00 11.86 22.80
C TYR A 671 -24.26 11.54 21.98
N SER A 672 -24.34 12.00 20.73
CA SER A 672 -25.41 11.65 19.78
C SER A 672 -25.44 10.13 19.46
N ARG A 673 -24.30 9.43 19.54
CA ARG A 673 -24.22 7.97 19.43
C ARG A 673 -24.69 7.27 20.71
N TYR A 674 -24.31 7.76 21.88
CA TYR A 674 -24.83 7.28 23.17
C TYR A 674 -26.36 7.41 23.23
N GLN A 675 -26.90 8.61 22.99
CA GLN A 675 -28.34 8.88 22.91
C GLN A 675 -29.06 8.08 21.82
N HIS A 676 -28.33 7.56 20.83
CA HIS A 676 -28.90 6.64 19.84
C HIS A 676 -29.09 5.24 20.40
N GLU A 677 -28.12 4.72 21.14
CA GLU A 677 -28.17 3.38 21.71
C GLU A 677 -29.13 3.30 22.89
N ILE A 678 -29.14 4.27 23.82
CA ILE A 678 -30.09 4.31 24.93
C ILE A 678 -31.54 4.22 24.42
N ALA A 679 -31.88 5.02 23.40
CA ALA A 679 -33.19 5.02 22.75
C ALA A 679 -33.48 3.78 21.87
N ARG A 680 -32.59 2.77 21.85
CA ARG A 680 -32.73 1.49 21.12
C ARG A 680 -32.67 0.29 22.05
N THR A 681 -31.92 0.38 23.15
CA THR A 681 -31.58 -0.76 24.03
C THR A 681 -32.22 -0.70 25.41
N ASN A 682 -32.93 0.39 25.75
CA ASN A 682 -33.47 0.65 27.09
C ASN A 682 -32.43 0.54 28.22
N GLN A 683 -31.14 0.76 27.91
CA GLN A 683 -30.07 0.81 28.90
C GLN A 683 -30.20 2.06 29.78
N THR A 684 -29.79 1.94 31.05
CA THR A 684 -29.98 2.98 32.08
C THR A 684 -28.69 3.68 32.52
N ILE A 685 -27.52 3.24 32.05
CA ILE A 685 -26.22 3.85 32.39
C ILE A 685 -26.17 5.31 31.93
N LYS A 686 -25.80 6.24 32.82
CA LYS A 686 -25.62 7.65 32.46
C LYS A 686 -24.33 7.83 31.66
N PHE A 687 -24.30 8.85 30.80
CA PHE A 687 -23.13 9.12 29.96
C PHE A 687 -21.87 9.43 30.78
N ASP A 688 -22.00 10.18 31.86
CA ASP A 688 -20.89 10.56 32.74
C ASP A 688 -20.25 9.34 33.41
N ASP A 689 -21.06 8.36 33.81
CA ASP A 689 -20.60 7.07 34.37
C ASP A 689 -19.90 6.25 33.29
N LEU A 690 -20.50 6.17 32.08
CA LEU A 690 -19.93 5.49 30.91
C LEU A 690 -18.55 6.04 30.53
N LEU A 691 -18.33 7.36 30.63
CA LEU A 691 -17.02 7.98 30.36
C LEU A 691 -15.96 7.61 31.41
N GLN A 692 -16.37 7.46 32.68
CA GLN A 692 -15.52 7.14 33.84
C GLN A 692 -15.12 5.67 33.97
N LEU A 693 -15.71 4.76 33.17
CA LEU A 693 -15.43 3.32 33.22
C LEU A 693 -13.93 3.00 33.03
N ASN A 694 -13.29 2.61 34.13
CA ASN A 694 -11.94 2.04 34.20
C ASN A 694 -12.06 0.57 34.62
N GLY A 695 -12.16 -0.35 33.67
CA GLY A 695 -12.43 -1.76 33.97
C GLY A 695 -12.39 -2.71 32.77
N ASN A 696 -12.66 -4.00 33.05
CA ASN A 696 -12.51 -5.13 32.14
C ASN A 696 -13.04 -4.89 30.71
N GLN A 697 -12.21 -5.24 29.71
CA GLN A 697 -12.46 -5.02 28.27
C GLN A 697 -13.68 -5.78 27.70
N SER A 698 -14.34 -6.62 28.49
CA SER A 698 -15.42 -7.53 28.09
C SER A 698 -16.82 -7.09 28.54
N SER A 699 -17.00 -5.94 29.20
CA SER A 699 -18.33 -5.48 29.58
C SER A 699 -19.06 -4.82 28.39
N ASN A 700 -20.39 -5.01 28.32
CA ASN A 700 -21.24 -4.38 27.30
C ASN A 700 -21.13 -2.84 27.33
N GLU A 701 -20.91 -2.27 28.52
CA GLU A 701 -20.76 -0.83 28.74
C GLU A 701 -19.40 -0.34 28.22
N PHE A 702 -18.32 -1.10 28.41
CA PHE A 702 -17.03 -0.81 27.79
C PHE A 702 -17.15 -0.83 26.26
N HIS A 703 -17.82 -1.82 25.67
CA HIS A 703 -18.08 -1.86 24.24
C HIS A 703 -18.95 -0.67 23.74
N LEU A 704 -19.95 -0.25 24.52
CA LEU A 704 -20.76 0.94 24.23
C LEU A 704 -19.90 2.21 24.25
N ARG A 705 -19.05 2.38 25.28
CA ARG A 705 -18.09 3.48 25.42
C ARG A 705 -17.18 3.56 24.20
N GLN A 706 -16.57 2.45 23.79
CA GLN A 706 -15.70 2.40 22.60
C GLN A 706 -16.46 2.75 21.31
N ARG A 707 -17.67 2.21 21.10
CA ARG A 707 -18.52 2.55 19.92
C ARG A 707 -18.93 4.03 19.88
N CYS A 708 -19.05 4.69 21.04
CA CYS A 708 -19.25 6.12 21.10
C CYS A 708 -17.96 6.88 20.77
N LEU A 709 -16.85 6.55 21.42
CA LEU A 709 -15.62 7.32 21.36
C LEU A 709 -14.76 7.09 20.10
N GLN A 710 -14.47 5.83 19.74
CA GLN A 710 -13.49 5.47 18.72
C GLN A 710 -13.77 6.10 17.35
N PRO A 711 -15.00 6.09 16.79
CA PRO A 711 -15.22 6.66 15.45
C PRO A 711 -15.18 8.21 15.44
N GLY A 712 -14.89 8.85 16.58
CA GLY A 712 -14.49 10.25 16.68
C GLY A 712 -12.99 10.51 16.45
N HIS A 713 -12.16 9.47 16.32
CA HIS A 713 -10.72 9.57 16.00
C HIS A 713 -10.49 9.88 14.51
N TYR A 714 -11.15 10.92 13.98
CA TYR A 714 -11.25 11.14 12.54
C TYR A 714 -9.89 11.19 11.83
N ALA A 715 -8.85 11.76 12.46
CA ALA A 715 -7.50 11.82 11.89
C ALA A 715 -6.94 10.44 11.49
N GLU A 716 -7.20 9.42 12.29
CA GLU A 716 -6.65 8.07 12.11
C GLU A 716 -7.36 7.35 10.96
N TYR A 717 -8.69 7.42 10.92
CA TYR A 717 -9.47 6.87 9.80
C TYR A 717 -9.24 7.63 8.50
N LEU A 718 -9.15 8.96 8.52
CA LEU A 718 -8.85 9.77 7.32
C LEU A 718 -7.48 9.40 6.73
N LEU A 719 -6.45 9.17 7.57
CA LEU A 719 -5.16 8.67 7.09
C LEU A 719 -5.27 7.28 6.44
N GLN A 720 -6.12 6.40 6.96
CA GLN A 720 -6.38 5.09 6.35
C GLN A 720 -7.10 5.25 5.00
N TRP A 721 -8.17 6.06 4.91
CA TRP A 721 -8.84 6.38 3.64
C TRP A 721 -7.84 6.93 2.60
N LEU A 722 -6.96 7.85 3.00
CA LEU A 722 -5.91 8.44 2.16
C LEU A 722 -4.77 7.47 1.79
N SER A 723 -4.72 6.28 2.40
CA SER A 723 -3.81 5.19 1.98
C SER A 723 -4.39 4.36 0.83
N TYR A 724 -5.71 4.35 0.66
CA TYR A 724 -6.42 3.63 -0.41
C TYR A 724 -6.86 4.55 -1.56
N PHE A 725 -7.24 5.79 -1.27
CA PHE A 725 -7.85 6.73 -2.22
C PHE A 725 -7.05 8.03 -2.28
N SER A 726 -7.02 8.67 -3.45
CA SER A 726 -6.41 9.99 -3.58
C SER A 726 -7.26 11.05 -2.87
N SER A 727 -6.66 12.15 -2.41
CA SER A 727 -7.43 13.22 -1.77
C SER A 727 -8.45 13.87 -2.71
N LYS A 728 -8.21 13.84 -4.04
CA LYS A 728 -9.18 14.30 -5.05
C LYS A 728 -10.47 13.47 -5.06
N GLN A 729 -10.43 12.24 -4.57
CA GLN A 729 -11.61 11.37 -4.46
C GLN A 729 -12.39 11.58 -3.16
N ILE A 730 -11.91 12.39 -2.22
CA ILE A 730 -12.52 12.54 -0.88
C ILE A 730 -12.99 13.97 -0.68
N TYR A 731 -14.30 14.13 -0.49
CA TYR A 731 -14.95 15.38 -0.12
C TYR A 731 -15.35 15.35 1.36
N ILE A 732 -14.89 16.35 2.12
CA ILE A 732 -15.11 16.44 3.57
C ILE A 732 -16.07 17.60 3.86
N ILE A 733 -17.20 17.28 4.47
CA ILE A 733 -18.25 18.23 4.84
C ILE A 733 -18.12 18.60 6.32
N ASP A 734 -18.07 19.90 6.61
CA ASP A 734 -18.38 20.43 7.94
C ASP A 734 -19.87 20.21 8.23
N GLY A 735 -20.17 19.28 9.12
CA GLY A 735 -21.53 18.91 9.51
C GLY A 735 -22.26 19.98 10.30
N ASP A 736 -21.55 20.90 10.95
CA ASP A 736 -22.14 22.04 11.68
C ASP A 736 -22.43 23.21 10.73
N ALA A 737 -21.65 23.38 9.65
CA ALA A 737 -22.05 24.19 8.50
C ALA A 737 -23.26 23.59 7.75
N PHE A 738 -23.22 22.29 7.44
CA PHE A 738 -24.30 21.56 6.78
C PHE A 738 -25.63 21.64 7.55
N ARG A 739 -25.58 21.58 8.87
CA ARG A 739 -26.76 21.73 9.74
C ARG A 739 -27.33 23.15 9.70
N ARG A 740 -26.47 24.18 9.59
CA ARG A 740 -26.88 25.60 9.55
C ARG A 740 -27.46 25.99 8.20
N ASP A 741 -26.81 25.62 7.11
CA ASP A 741 -27.34 25.80 5.75
C ASP A 741 -26.81 24.72 4.81
N PRO A 742 -27.62 23.70 4.48
CA PRO A 742 -27.20 22.63 3.59
C PRO A 742 -27.11 23.10 2.12
N ARG A 743 -27.68 24.25 1.74
CA ARG A 743 -27.80 24.66 0.33
C ARG A 743 -26.45 24.95 -0.32
N VAL A 744 -25.52 25.55 0.44
CA VAL A 744 -24.16 25.85 -0.02
C VAL A 744 -23.42 24.55 -0.38
N ILE A 745 -23.49 23.56 0.52
CA ILE A 745 -22.83 22.27 0.36
C ILE A 745 -23.51 21.42 -0.72
N LEU A 746 -24.84 21.46 -0.84
CA LEU A 746 -25.54 20.79 -1.94
C LEU A 746 -25.19 21.39 -3.31
N ASN A 747 -25.06 22.72 -3.44
CA ASN A 747 -24.59 23.33 -4.68
C ASN A 747 -23.15 22.89 -5.03
N ASP A 748 -22.22 22.93 -4.08
CA ASP A 748 -20.82 22.54 -4.30
C ASP A 748 -20.64 21.05 -4.61
N ILE A 749 -21.42 20.18 -3.96
CA ILE A 749 -21.47 18.75 -4.28
C ILE A 749 -21.96 18.53 -5.71
N GLN A 750 -23.04 19.20 -6.14
CA GLN A 750 -23.60 19.06 -7.48
C GLN A 750 -22.63 19.57 -8.56
N ILE A 751 -22.10 20.80 -8.40
CA ILE A 751 -21.31 21.49 -9.43
C ILE A 751 -19.85 21.03 -9.43
N SER A 752 -19.19 21.06 -8.28
CA SER A 752 -17.72 20.92 -8.19
C SER A 752 -17.26 19.49 -7.98
N PHE A 753 -17.98 18.70 -7.19
CA PHE A 753 -17.53 17.35 -6.80
C PHE A 753 -18.13 16.21 -7.63
N ILE A 754 -19.45 16.18 -7.81
CA ILE A 754 -20.13 15.20 -8.66
C ILE A 754 -20.11 15.64 -10.12
N GLN A 755 -20.14 16.95 -10.40
CA GLN A 755 -20.15 17.53 -11.74
C GLN A 755 -21.39 17.09 -12.53
N LEU A 756 -22.57 17.37 -11.99
CA LEU A 756 -23.84 17.16 -12.67
C LEU A 756 -23.97 18.06 -13.88
N GLU A 757 -24.46 17.51 -14.99
CA GLU A 757 -24.77 18.26 -16.22
C GLU A 757 -25.87 19.30 -15.99
N ASN A 758 -26.83 19.01 -15.10
CA ASN A 758 -28.01 19.83 -14.85
C ASN A 758 -28.20 20.06 -13.33
N PRO A 759 -27.35 20.87 -12.69
CA PRO A 759 -27.41 21.10 -11.25
C PRO A 759 -28.67 21.90 -10.87
N LEU A 760 -29.49 21.37 -9.96
CA LEU A 760 -30.67 22.08 -9.46
C LEU A 760 -30.33 23.10 -8.37
N ASN A 761 -31.09 24.19 -8.33
CA ASN A 761 -30.99 25.18 -7.28
C ASN A 761 -31.35 24.54 -5.92
N SER A 762 -30.42 24.53 -4.97
CA SER A 762 -30.66 23.91 -3.67
C SER A 762 -31.85 24.48 -2.88
N SER A 763 -32.35 25.68 -3.21
CA SER A 763 -33.57 26.25 -2.60
C SER A 763 -34.87 25.59 -3.09
N GLU A 764 -34.80 24.83 -4.18
CA GLU A 764 -35.87 23.97 -4.69
C GLU A 764 -35.81 22.59 -4.03
N LEU A 765 -34.60 22.04 -3.86
CA LEU A 765 -34.37 20.75 -3.20
C LEU A 765 -34.70 20.78 -1.69
N VAL A 766 -34.34 21.84 -0.97
CA VAL A 766 -34.44 21.91 0.50
C VAL A 766 -34.94 23.26 1.04
N ARG A 767 -35.78 23.20 2.08
CA ARG A 767 -36.31 24.39 2.78
C ARG A 767 -36.33 24.19 4.30
N TYR A 768 -36.12 25.28 5.05
CA TYR A 768 -36.15 25.24 6.51
C TYR A 768 -37.58 25.06 7.04
N ASN A 769 -37.79 24.07 7.92
CA ASN A 769 -39.08 23.84 8.55
C ASN A 769 -39.00 24.24 10.04
N LYS A 770 -39.66 25.35 10.40
CA LYS A 770 -39.66 25.90 11.77
C LYS A 770 -40.14 24.89 12.83
N LYS A 771 -41.16 24.07 12.51
CA LYS A 771 -41.70 23.06 13.44
C LYS A 771 -40.77 21.87 13.65
N LYS A 772 -39.96 21.51 12.64
CA LYS A 772 -38.92 20.47 12.75
C LYS A 772 -37.64 20.99 13.41
N GLY A 773 -37.31 22.28 13.23
CA GLY A 773 -36.04 22.88 13.68
C GLY A 773 -34.84 22.53 12.78
N PHE A 774 -35.10 22.05 11.55
CA PHE A 774 -34.09 21.63 10.59
C PHE A 774 -34.55 21.92 9.15
N PHE A 775 -33.61 21.92 8.21
CA PHE A 775 -33.91 21.84 6.78
C PHE A 775 -34.52 20.48 6.43
N CYS A 776 -35.53 20.50 5.57
CA CYS A 776 -36.20 19.34 5.06
C CYS A 776 -36.17 19.34 3.52
N PRO A 777 -36.02 18.17 2.88
CA PRO A 777 -36.28 18.01 1.46
C PRO A 777 -37.70 18.45 1.08
N VAL A 778 -37.86 18.93 -0.16
CA VAL A 778 -39.14 19.34 -0.73
C VAL A 778 -39.43 18.47 -1.95
N SER A 779 -40.61 17.87 -2.01
CA SER A 779 -41.01 17.08 -3.18
C SER A 779 -41.56 17.95 -4.32
N ASN A 780 -41.68 17.38 -5.53
CA ASN A 780 -42.25 18.04 -6.71
C ASN A 780 -43.63 18.70 -6.42
N ASN A 781 -44.43 18.11 -5.53
CA ASN A 781 -45.73 18.65 -5.09
C ASN A 781 -45.60 19.75 -3.99
N LYS A 782 -44.41 20.35 -3.85
CA LYS A 782 -44.03 21.39 -2.87
C LYS A 782 -44.28 21.01 -1.40
N ARG A 783 -44.38 19.72 -1.07
CA ARG A 783 -44.59 19.22 0.31
C ARG A 783 -43.25 18.94 1.00
N PHE A 784 -43.15 19.29 2.28
CA PHE A 784 -41.98 18.98 3.11
C PHE A 784 -41.87 17.47 3.39
N GLN A 785 -40.77 16.84 2.97
CA GLN A 785 -40.41 15.46 3.32
C GLN A 785 -39.41 15.44 4.49
N CYS A 786 -39.78 16.03 5.62
CA CYS A 786 -38.91 16.07 6.80
C CYS A 786 -38.54 14.66 7.32
N LEU A 787 -37.28 14.49 7.73
CA LEU A 787 -36.82 13.24 8.36
C LEU A 787 -37.63 12.89 9.61
N GLY A 788 -37.87 11.59 9.82
CA GLY A 788 -38.66 11.05 10.93
C GLY A 788 -38.12 11.37 12.34
N LYS A 789 -38.89 10.98 13.36
CA LYS A 789 -38.62 11.29 14.79
C LYS A 789 -37.25 10.81 15.29
N SER A 790 -36.63 9.81 14.66
CA SER A 790 -35.30 9.30 15.02
C SER A 790 -34.12 10.19 14.59
N LYS A 791 -34.36 11.21 13.75
CA LYS A 791 -33.34 12.13 13.22
C LYS A 791 -33.65 13.54 13.74
N GLY A 792 -32.66 14.20 14.36
CA GLY A 792 -32.87 15.45 15.10
C GLY A 792 -33.69 15.24 16.39
N ARG A 793 -33.38 14.19 17.16
CA ARG A 793 -33.99 13.96 18.48
C ARG A 793 -33.65 15.11 19.42
N TYR A 794 -34.63 15.54 20.22
CA TYR A 794 -34.37 16.30 21.44
C TYR A 794 -33.92 15.32 22.53
N TYR A 795 -32.85 15.68 23.24
CA TYR A 795 -32.32 14.96 24.39
C TYR A 795 -31.69 15.99 25.33
N GLU A 796 -31.50 15.63 26.59
CA GLU A 796 -30.88 16.51 27.59
C GLU A 796 -29.51 17.02 27.11
N ASN A 797 -29.14 18.23 27.52
CA ASN A 797 -27.82 18.75 27.21
C ASN A 797 -26.75 17.94 27.94
N MET A 798 -25.67 17.62 27.22
CA MET A 798 -24.48 16.98 27.78
C MET A 798 -23.96 17.76 29.00
N SER A 799 -23.65 17.06 30.10
CA SER A 799 -23.15 17.67 31.33
C SER A 799 -21.85 18.47 31.11
N SER A 800 -21.57 19.40 32.02
CA SER A 800 -20.31 20.15 32.03
C SER A 800 -19.09 19.23 32.21
N TYR A 801 -19.24 18.17 33.01
CA TYR A 801 -18.22 17.14 33.21
C TYR A 801 -17.92 16.39 31.91
N ALA A 802 -18.94 15.80 31.29
CA ALA A 802 -18.78 15.03 30.06
C ALA A 802 -18.23 15.89 28.91
N ARG A 803 -18.65 17.16 28.81
CA ARG A 803 -18.10 18.11 27.82
C ARG A 803 -16.61 18.39 28.06
N LYS A 804 -16.21 18.64 29.31
CA LYS A 804 -14.80 18.85 29.67
C LYS A 804 -13.95 17.61 29.41
N PHE A 805 -14.47 16.42 29.75
CA PHE A 805 -13.83 15.14 29.47
C PHE A 805 -13.59 14.95 27.97
N LEU A 806 -14.63 15.11 27.14
CA LEU A 806 -14.56 14.86 25.69
C LEU A 806 -13.67 15.87 24.97
N ASN A 807 -13.72 17.14 25.37
CA ASN A 807 -12.81 18.17 24.85
C ASN A 807 -11.33 17.80 25.11
N ASN A 808 -11.02 17.35 26.33
CA ASN A 808 -9.66 16.91 26.68
C ASN A 808 -9.26 15.62 25.94
N TYR A 809 -10.17 14.64 25.86
CA TYR A 809 -9.95 13.36 25.18
C TYR A 809 -9.64 13.55 23.68
N TYR A 810 -10.44 14.35 22.98
CA TYR A 810 -10.25 14.58 21.55
C TYR A 810 -9.22 15.66 21.20
N LEU A 811 -8.68 16.43 22.16
CA LEU A 811 -7.75 17.54 21.89
C LEU A 811 -6.56 17.13 21.00
N LEU A 812 -5.95 15.97 21.29
CA LEU A 812 -4.82 15.46 20.50
C LEU A 812 -5.27 14.95 19.12
N HIS A 813 -6.42 14.27 19.03
CA HIS A 813 -6.96 13.79 17.76
C HIS A 813 -7.35 14.97 16.83
N ASN A 814 -7.99 16.01 17.37
CA ASN A 814 -8.37 17.22 16.63
C ASN A 814 -7.13 17.97 16.12
N ARG A 815 -6.08 18.12 16.95
CA ARG A 815 -4.79 18.69 16.52
C ARG A 815 -4.16 17.89 15.38
N LYS A 816 -4.21 16.55 15.42
CA LYS A 816 -3.75 15.69 14.31
C LYS A 816 -4.52 15.94 13.02
N ILE A 817 -5.84 16.20 13.06
CA ILE A 817 -6.62 16.56 11.85
C ILE A 817 -6.01 17.80 11.19
N CYS A 818 -5.89 18.91 11.92
CA CYS A 818 -5.34 20.17 11.40
C CYS A 818 -3.92 20.01 10.83
N LEU A 819 -3.04 19.30 11.55
CA LEU A 819 -1.67 19.04 11.10
C LEU A 819 -1.61 18.16 9.84
N ASN A 820 -2.50 17.18 9.72
CA ASN A 820 -2.56 16.31 8.54
C ASN A 820 -3.15 17.05 7.32
N THR A 821 -4.15 17.91 7.49
CA THR A 821 -4.64 18.79 6.41
C THR A 821 -3.52 19.68 5.87
N ILE A 822 -2.65 20.21 6.75
CA ILE A 822 -1.46 20.98 6.36
C ILE A 822 -0.38 20.10 5.69
N GLN A 823 -0.22 18.84 6.11
CA GLN A 823 0.68 17.91 5.40
C GLN A 823 0.16 17.52 4.01
N LEU A 824 -1.15 17.45 3.80
CA LEU A 824 -1.75 17.11 2.51
C LEU A 824 -1.52 18.21 1.46
N THR A 825 -1.69 19.49 1.84
CA THR A 825 -1.28 20.64 1.00
C THR A 825 0.23 20.64 0.74
N LYS A 826 1.08 20.36 1.74
CA LYS A 826 2.53 20.23 1.53
C LYS A 826 2.93 19.05 0.63
N ARG A 827 2.18 17.94 0.64
CA ARG A 827 2.46 16.77 -0.22
C ARG A 827 2.21 17.10 -1.69
N PHE A 828 1.15 17.87 -1.99
CA PHE A 828 0.87 18.44 -3.31
C PHE A 828 2.05 19.28 -3.83
N LEU A 829 2.55 20.22 -3.02
CA LEU A 829 3.67 21.11 -3.37
C LEU A 829 5.03 20.39 -3.52
N SER A 830 5.17 19.17 -2.97
CA SER A 830 6.43 18.40 -3.01
C SER A 830 6.57 17.46 -4.21
N LEU A 831 5.47 17.14 -4.90
CA LEU A 831 5.46 16.18 -6.01
C LEU A 831 5.73 16.83 -7.38
N SER A 832 5.63 18.16 -7.49
CA SER A 832 5.91 18.95 -8.70
C SER A 832 7.40 19.21 -8.96
N LYS A 833 8.32 18.43 -8.35
CA LYS A 833 9.77 18.70 -8.37
C LYS A 833 10.68 17.56 -8.88
N ILE A 834 10.14 16.49 -9.48
CA ILE A 834 10.96 15.38 -9.98
C ILE A 834 10.42 14.79 -11.31
N SER A 835 10.80 15.39 -12.44
CA SER A 835 11.09 14.68 -13.70
C SER A 835 11.58 15.63 -14.80
N HIS A 836 12.83 15.51 -15.24
CA HIS A 836 13.23 15.56 -16.66
C HIS A 836 14.73 15.26 -16.83
N THR A 837 15.06 14.29 -17.70
CA THR A 837 16.30 14.25 -18.51
C THR A 837 16.05 13.41 -19.77
N ALA A 838 15.97 14.09 -20.91
CA ALA A 838 16.23 13.68 -22.31
C ALA A 838 15.64 12.37 -22.92
N GLU A 839 15.09 12.52 -24.13
CA GLU A 839 14.73 11.47 -25.10
C GLU A 839 15.45 11.67 -26.45
N GLY A 840 15.50 10.62 -27.29
CA GLY A 840 15.85 10.73 -28.71
C GLY A 840 15.55 9.47 -29.54
N ARG A 841 14.38 9.45 -30.22
CA ARG A 841 13.97 8.82 -31.53
C ARG A 841 14.54 7.43 -31.96
N MET A 842 13.84 6.50 -32.63
CA MET A 842 12.53 6.46 -33.32
C MET A 842 12.06 4.99 -33.56
N GLY A 843 10.75 4.68 -33.63
CA GLY A 843 10.22 3.38 -34.13
C GLY A 843 8.95 2.84 -33.43
N TYR A 844 7.89 2.50 -34.20
CA TYR A 844 6.55 2.03 -33.76
C TYR A 844 6.52 0.58 -33.19
N PRO A 845 5.43 0.06 -32.54
CA PRO A 845 4.18 0.69 -32.05
C PRO A 845 3.85 0.42 -30.55
N SER A 846 2.92 1.18 -29.93
CA SER A 846 1.94 0.72 -28.90
C SER A 846 1.18 1.88 -28.25
N GLU A 847 -0.11 1.69 -27.97
CA GLU A 847 -0.99 2.67 -27.31
C GLU A 847 -0.51 2.98 -25.87
N ARG A 848 -0.36 4.27 -25.52
CA ARG A 848 -0.12 4.73 -24.15
C ARG A 848 -0.99 5.93 -23.80
N TYR A 849 -1.36 5.97 -22.53
CA TYR A 849 -1.96 7.09 -21.80
C TYR A 849 -1.36 8.45 -22.17
N GLU A 850 -2.22 9.39 -22.55
CA GLU A 850 -1.91 10.83 -22.53
C GLU A 850 -2.21 11.41 -21.13
N PRO A 851 -1.26 12.09 -20.47
CA PRO A 851 -1.52 12.85 -19.26
C PRO A 851 -2.18 14.20 -19.56
N THR A 852 -3.14 14.60 -18.72
CA THR A 852 -3.87 15.87 -18.86
C THR A 852 -2.94 17.09 -18.86
N THR A 853 -3.16 17.96 -19.85
CA THR A 853 -2.46 19.23 -20.06
C THR A 853 -2.60 20.19 -18.88
N ILE A 854 -1.54 20.93 -18.56
CA ILE A 854 -1.57 22.10 -17.67
C ILE A 854 -1.16 23.33 -18.49
N SER A 855 -2.14 24.18 -18.83
CA SER A 855 -1.93 25.61 -19.09
C SER A 855 -1.89 26.37 -17.74
N ALA A 856 -1.02 27.36 -17.51
CA ALA A 856 0.21 27.71 -18.21
C ALA A 856 1.42 27.40 -17.30
N LEU A 857 2.25 26.47 -17.73
CA LEU A 857 3.63 26.30 -17.27
C LEU A 857 4.53 26.83 -18.38
N ASP A 858 5.16 27.97 -18.16
CA ASP A 858 6.18 28.45 -19.09
C ASP A 858 7.37 27.48 -19.07
N LYS A 859 7.84 27.07 -20.25
CA LYS A 859 8.70 25.88 -20.42
C LYS A 859 10.20 26.18 -20.38
N ASP A 860 10.60 27.44 -20.25
CA ASP A 860 12.00 27.84 -20.24
C ASP A 860 12.61 27.77 -18.82
N GLU A 861 13.24 26.64 -18.53
CA GLU A 861 13.81 26.26 -17.22
C GLU A 861 15.12 27.04 -16.86
N LYS A 862 15.20 28.34 -17.16
CA LYS A 862 16.42 29.16 -16.94
C LYS A 862 16.23 30.59 -16.39
N SER A 863 15.03 31.16 -16.34
CA SER A 863 14.82 32.52 -15.84
C SER A 863 14.47 32.55 -14.34
N LEU A 864 15.05 33.52 -13.61
CA LEU A 864 14.62 33.85 -12.24
C LEU A 864 13.34 34.69 -12.28
N PRO A 865 12.42 34.55 -11.29
CA PRO A 865 11.19 35.33 -11.23
C PRO A 865 11.46 36.76 -10.73
N LEU A 866 12.22 37.53 -11.52
CA LEU A 866 12.55 38.92 -11.22
C LEU A 866 11.31 39.80 -11.42
N ILE A 867 11.20 40.85 -10.61
CA ILE A 867 10.12 41.83 -10.69
C ILE A 867 10.53 42.90 -11.69
N THR A 868 9.90 42.88 -12.87
CA THR A 868 10.29 43.70 -14.03
C THR A 868 9.53 45.01 -14.14
N GLY A 869 8.47 45.19 -13.34
CA GLY A 869 7.68 46.42 -13.32
C GLY A 869 6.81 46.53 -12.06
N LEU A 870 6.52 47.76 -11.66
CA LEU A 870 5.65 48.10 -10.54
C LEU A 870 4.47 48.94 -11.04
N TYR A 871 3.27 48.60 -10.60
CA TYR A 871 2.05 49.36 -10.84
C TYR A 871 1.42 49.81 -9.52
N GLU A 872 0.53 50.79 -9.59
CA GLU A 872 -0.18 51.36 -8.44
C GLU A 872 -0.78 50.31 -7.50
N ASN A 873 -1.29 49.20 -8.07
CA ASN A 873 -1.94 48.10 -7.36
C ASN A 873 -1.35 46.71 -7.63
N GLY A 874 -0.13 46.59 -8.15
CA GLY A 874 0.42 45.28 -8.54
C GLY A 874 1.83 45.29 -9.15
N PHE A 875 2.24 44.16 -9.71
CA PHE A 875 3.62 43.88 -10.15
C PHE A 875 3.66 43.15 -11.50
N MET A 876 4.69 43.40 -12.32
CA MET A 876 5.09 42.52 -13.43
C MET A 876 6.27 41.65 -13.01
N ILE A 877 6.32 40.44 -13.57
CA ILE A 877 7.35 39.43 -13.29
C ILE A 877 7.87 38.88 -14.62
N THR A 878 9.16 38.58 -14.72
CA THR A 878 9.76 37.97 -15.91
C THR A 878 8.97 36.73 -16.36
N GLY A 879 8.54 36.72 -17.63
CA GLY A 879 7.77 35.61 -18.22
C GLY A 879 6.32 35.50 -17.74
N LYS A 880 5.74 36.54 -17.13
CA LYS A 880 4.35 36.51 -16.61
C LYS A 880 3.61 37.83 -16.77
N ASP A 881 2.29 37.71 -16.93
CA ASP A 881 1.36 38.83 -16.88
C ASP A 881 1.32 39.51 -15.50
N ARG A 882 0.72 40.70 -15.48
CA ARG A 882 0.53 41.56 -14.29
C ARG A 882 -0.22 40.83 -13.17
N ILE A 883 0.45 40.69 -12.02
CA ILE A 883 -0.20 40.25 -10.77
C ILE A 883 -0.76 41.48 -10.04
N VAL A 884 -2.03 41.42 -9.66
CA VAL A 884 -2.72 42.47 -8.89
C VAL A 884 -2.75 42.09 -7.40
N GLY A 885 -2.44 43.06 -6.54
CA GLY A 885 -2.37 42.91 -5.09
C GLY A 885 -0.94 42.78 -4.54
N ALA A 886 -0.83 42.65 -3.22
CA ALA A 886 0.43 42.37 -2.55
C ALA A 886 0.91 40.93 -2.82
N ILE A 887 2.23 40.72 -2.83
CA ILE A 887 2.86 39.43 -3.14
C ILE A 887 3.89 39.00 -2.09
N PHE A 888 4.10 37.70 -1.98
CA PHE A 888 5.20 37.10 -1.23
C PHE A 888 6.09 36.31 -2.21
N SER A 889 7.35 36.69 -2.27
CA SER A 889 8.33 36.21 -3.24
C SER A 889 9.38 35.30 -2.60
N PHE A 890 9.67 34.22 -3.30
CA PHE A 890 10.67 33.19 -2.97
C PHE A 890 11.67 33.08 -4.13
N PRO A 891 12.86 32.51 -3.92
CA PRO A 891 13.89 32.43 -4.97
C PRO A 891 13.50 31.77 -6.32
N ARG A 892 12.39 31.03 -6.39
CA ARG A 892 11.88 30.41 -7.63
C ARG A 892 10.36 30.49 -7.79
N GLN A 893 9.65 31.18 -6.91
CA GLN A 893 8.18 31.15 -6.85
C GLN A 893 7.65 32.47 -6.29
N ILE A 894 6.44 32.88 -6.69
CA ILE A 894 5.73 34.05 -6.15
C ILE A 894 4.30 33.62 -5.85
N ILE A 895 3.76 34.06 -4.72
CA ILE A 895 2.36 33.86 -4.31
C ILE A 895 1.71 35.21 -3.98
N CYS A 896 0.38 35.30 -4.08
CA CYS A 896 -0.35 36.45 -3.57
C CYS A 896 -0.31 36.48 -2.04
N TRP A 897 -0.16 37.67 -1.47
CA TRP A 897 -0.07 37.90 -0.02
C TRP A 897 -1.30 38.68 0.43
N ASN A 898 -2.00 38.17 1.44
CA ASN A 898 -3.31 38.65 1.85
C ASN A 898 -3.20 39.87 2.80
N VAL A 899 -2.73 40.99 2.25
CA VAL A 899 -2.50 42.29 2.89
C VAL A 899 -3.05 43.38 1.96
N TYR A 900 -4.00 44.18 2.43
CA TYR A 900 -4.68 45.21 1.65
C TYR A 900 -4.25 46.65 1.97
N SER A 901 -3.58 46.86 3.11
CA SER A 901 -2.89 48.10 3.49
C SER A 901 -1.63 47.79 4.32
N PRO A 902 -0.65 48.71 4.42
CA PRO A 902 0.59 48.51 5.17
C PRO A 902 0.39 48.19 6.66
N ASP A 903 -0.66 48.71 7.29
CA ASP A 903 -0.98 48.42 8.70
C ASP A 903 -1.36 46.95 8.94
N GLN A 904 -1.79 46.24 7.89
CA GLN A 904 -2.09 44.80 7.96
C GLN A 904 -0.83 43.92 7.88
N ILE A 905 0.36 44.50 7.68
CA ILE A 905 1.66 43.83 7.74
C ILE A 905 2.00 43.54 9.21
N THR A 906 1.36 42.51 9.72
CA THR A 906 1.35 42.03 11.12
C THR A 906 2.25 40.80 11.31
N PRO A 907 2.64 40.44 12.56
CA PRO A 907 3.29 39.16 12.85
C PRO A 907 2.53 37.96 12.27
N GLU A 908 1.21 37.99 12.33
CA GLU A 908 0.31 37.00 11.77
C GLU A 908 0.43 36.90 10.24
N SER A 909 0.46 38.02 9.53
CA SER A 909 0.61 38.04 8.06
C SER A 909 1.99 37.56 7.58
N LEU A 910 3.00 37.63 8.45
CA LEU A 910 4.37 37.15 8.20
C LEU A 910 4.66 35.80 8.88
N ALA A 911 3.67 35.13 9.46
CA ALA A 911 3.85 33.87 10.21
C ALA A 911 4.48 32.73 9.36
N LEU A 912 4.42 32.83 8.03
CA LEU A 912 5.11 31.94 7.10
C LEU A 912 6.63 31.89 7.35
N LEU A 913 7.25 32.99 7.78
CA LEU A 913 8.69 33.06 8.09
C LEU A 913 9.10 32.13 9.26
N GLU A 914 8.18 31.75 10.15
CA GLU A 914 8.46 30.74 11.19
C GLU A 914 8.58 29.31 10.62
N LEU A 915 7.93 29.07 9.47
CA LEU A 915 7.66 27.74 8.92
C LEU A 915 8.58 27.36 7.75
N ILE A 916 9.32 28.33 7.21
CA ILE A 916 10.26 28.18 6.09
C ILE A 916 11.57 27.52 6.58
N GLN A 917 12.04 26.53 5.82
CA GLN A 917 13.32 25.86 6.00
C GLN A 917 13.93 25.52 4.62
N PRO A 918 15.22 25.80 4.36
CA PRO A 918 16.16 26.57 5.20
C PRO A 918 15.66 28.00 5.46
N ARG A 919 16.07 28.61 6.57
CA ARG A 919 15.74 30.01 6.86
C ARG A 919 16.44 30.94 5.85
N PRO A 920 15.78 32.00 5.36
CA PRO A 920 16.44 32.99 4.51
C PRO A 920 17.61 33.66 5.23
N GLU A 921 18.63 34.02 4.46
CA GLU A 921 19.72 34.88 4.93
C GLU A 921 19.19 36.29 5.22
N ILE A 922 18.35 36.79 4.32
CA ILE A 922 17.74 38.12 4.40
C ILE A 922 16.30 38.10 3.88
N PHE A 923 15.43 38.83 4.58
CA PHE A 923 14.03 39.07 4.21
C PHE A 923 13.81 40.55 3.88
N ILE A 924 13.34 40.84 2.67
CA ILE A 924 13.08 42.21 2.18
C ILE A 924 11.59 42.51 2.28
N LEU A 925 11.22 43.61 2.95
CA LEU A 925 9.83 44.01 3.14
C LEU A 925 9.54 45.34 2.45
N GLY A 926 8.81 45.27 1.33
CA GLY A 926 8.30 46.42 0.59
C GLY A 926 6.96 46.89 1.17
N ILE A 927 6.91 48.10 1.70
CA ILE A 927 5.74 48.63 2.46
C ILE A 927 4.89 49.66 1.68
N GLY A 928 5.08 49.75 0.36
CA GLY A 928 4.50 50.77 -0.50
C GLY A 928 5.39 52.01 -0.56
N SER A 929 4.87 53.16 -0.11
CA SER A 929 5.57 54.45 -0.14
C SER A 929 6.50 54.67 1.07
N ARG A 930 7.37 55.70 1.01
CA ARG A 930 8.26 56.10 2.13
C ARG A 930 7.53 56.58 3.39
N THR A 931 6.27 56.99 3.29
CA THR A 931 5.48 57.51 4.43
C THR A 931 4.76 56.42 5.20
N ASN A 932 4.63 55.23 4.62
CA ASN A 932 3.93 54.11 5.23
C ASN A 932 4.70 53.58 6.44
N LYS A 933 3.98 53.15 7.47
CA LYS A 933 4.55 52.52 8.67
C LYS A 933 3.93 51.15 8.85
N ILE A 934 4.67 50.24 9.48
CA ILE A 934 4.14 48.93 9.89
C ILE A 934 4.08 48.85 11.41
N PRO A 935 3.19 48.01 12.00
CA PRO A 935 3.11 47.82 13.43
C PRO A 935 4.46 47.48 14.09
N PRO A 936 4.85 48.13 15.20
CA PRO A 936 6.13 47.87 15.89
C PRO A 936 6.31 46.41 16.32
N GLU A 937 5.20 45.71 16.60
CA GLU A 937 5.18 44.29 16.93
C GLU A 937 5.72 43.41 15.79
N THR A 938 5.49 43.79 14.53
CA THR A 938 5.98 43.09 13.34
C THR A 938 7.51 43.13 13.28
N ILE A 939 8.11 44.28 13.59
CA ILE A 939 9.57 44.45 13.64
C ILE A 939 10.16 43.59 14.76
N GLN A 940 9.52 43.56 15.93
CA GLN A 940 9.94 42.67 17.03
C GLN A 940 9.78 41.19 16.68
N PHE A 941 8.75 40.83 15.91
CA PHE A 941 8.52 39.46 15.45
C PHE A 941 9.63 38.99 14.52
N ILE A 942 9.97 39.74 13.46
CA ILE A 942 11.04 39.34 12.52
C ILE A 942 12.39 39.22 13.27
N ARG A 943 12.70 40.16 14.17
CA ARG A 943 13.89 40.09 15.05
C ARG A 943 13.96 38.79 15.88
N LYS A 944 12.83 38.29 16.40
CA LYS A 944 12.79 37.02 17.17
C LYS A 944 13.11 35.79 16.32
N LEU A 945 12.89 35.84 15.00
CA LEU A 945 13.19 34.71 14.10
C LEU A 945 14.69 34.55 13.81
N LYS A 946 15.52 35.54 14.20
CA LYS A 946 16.96 35.61 13.90
C LYS A 946 17.25 35.52 12.39
N ILE A 947 16.44 36.23 11.61
CA ILE A 947 16.58 36.42 10.16
C ILE A 947 17.04 37.87 9.95
N GLY A 948 18.02 38.11 9.07
CA GLY A 948 18.36 39.48 8.67
C GLY A 948 17.20 40.08 7.87
N PHE A 949 16.88 41.36 8.04
CA PHE A 949 15.78 41.95 7.29
C PHE A 949 15.97 43.44 7.03
N GLU A 950 15.43 43.88 5.90
CA GLU A 950 15.33 45.29 5.53
C GLU A 950 13.88 45.64 5.23
N ILE A 951 13.50 46.85 5.60
CA ILE A 951 12.16 47.41 5.34
C ILE A 951 12.39 48.63 4.45
N LEU A 952 11.86 48.57 3.24
CA LEU A 952 12.15 49.50 2.17
C LEU A 952 10.85 49.98 1.49
N PRO A 953 10.86 51.15 0.85
CA PRO A 953 9.84 51.51 -0.14
C PRO A 953 9.80 50.44 -1.24
N THR A 954 8.63 50.09 -1.76
CA THR A 954 8.48 48.90 -2.59
C THR A 954 9.31 48.92 -3.87
N THR A 955 9.54 50.09 -4.48
CA THR A 955 10.47 50.22 -5.61
C THR A 955 11.88 49.70 -5.26
N GLN A 956 12.45 50.23 -4.18
CA GLN A 956 13.77 49.85 -3.67
C GLN A 956 13.77 48.40 -3.15
N ALA A 957 12.66 47.93 -2.58
CA ALA A 957 12.49 46.55 -2.14
C ALA A 957 12.55 45.55 -3.32
N CYS A 958 11.91 45.87 -4.45
CA CYS A 958 11.95 45.06 -5.67
C CYS A 958 13.36 45.03 -6.27
N GLU A 959 14.05 46.17 -6.34
CA GLU A 959 15.44 46.28 -6.81
C GLU A 959 16.39 45.44 -5.94
N THR A 960 16.36 45.63 -4.61
CA THR A 960 17.18 44.88 -3.66
C THR A 960 16.88 43.37 -3.69
N PHE A 961 15.61 42.99 -3.78
CA PHE A 961 15.22 41.57 -3.93
C PHE A 961 15.77 40.97 -5.23
N ASN A 962 15.58 41.64 -6.38
CA ASN A 962 16.07 41.17 -7.67
C ASN A 962 17.60 41.04 -7.71
N PHE A 963 18.31 41.99 -7.13
CA PHE A 963 19.77 41.98 -7.04
C PHE A 963 20.27 40.78 -6.22
N LEU A 964 19.79 40.65 -4.98
CA LEU A 964 20.17 39.55 -4.07
C LEU A 964 19.77 38.18 -4.63
N LEU A 965 18.66 38.09 -5.37
CA LEU A 965 18.23 36.86 -6.00
C LEU A 965 19.09 36.50 -7.22
N SER A 966 19.51 37.48 -8.00
CA SER A 966 20.43 37.29 -9.13
C SER A 966 21.83 36.87 -8.69
N ASP A 967 22.24 37.30 -7.49
CA ASP A 967 23.47 36.87 -6.80
C ASP A 967 23.34 35.46 -6.14
N ASN A 968 22.28 34.71 -6.47
CA ASN A 968 21.96 33.36 -5.96
C ASN A 968 21.84 33.24 -4.41
N ARG A 969 21.66 34.36 -3.69
CA ARG A 969 21.49 34.35 -2.23
C ARG A 969 20.11 33.86 -1.83
N LEU A 970 19.99 33.31 -0.62
CA LEU A 970 18.71 32.81 -0.11
C LEU A 970 17.84 33.97 0.43
N VAL A 971 17.38 34.83 -0.48
CA VAL A 971 16.54 36.02 -0.22
C VAL A 971 15.05 35.74 -0.44
N TYR A 972 14.22 36.29 0.45
CA TYR A 972 12.77 36.19 0.41
C TYR A 972 12.19 37.62 0.51
N ALA A 973 11.02 37.89 -0.07
CA ALA A 973 10.40 39.21 0.06
C ALA A 973 8.89 39.18 0.31
N GLY A 974 8.38 40.13 1.07
CA GLY A 974 6.96 40.49 1.12
C GLY A 974 6.81 41.89 0.54
N LEU A 975 5.97 42.08 -0.47
CA LEU A 975 5.92 43.31 -1.26
C LEU A 975 4.48 43.79 -1.40
N PHE A 976 4.20 44.96 -0.83
CA PHE A 976 2.94 45.70 -0.93
C PHE A 976 3.04 46.74 -2.08
N PRO A 977 2.04 46.91 -2.96
CA PRO A 977 2.11 47.87 -4.07
C PRO A 977 2.15 49.35 -3.61
N GLN A 978 2.28 50.29 -4.54
CA GLN A 978 2.51 51.71 -4.21
C GLN A 978 1.34 52.42 -3.51
N HIS A 979 0.10 52.03 -3.82
CA HIS A 979 -1.11 52.62 -3.25
C HIS A 979 -1.95 51.57 -2.49
N ASP A 980 -2.74 52.04 -1.52
CA ASP A 980 -3.74 51.23 -0.83
C ASP A 980 -4.79 50.69 -1.81
N LEU A 981 -5.27 49.48 -1.56
CA LEU A 981 -6.29 48.83 -2.39
C LEU A 981 -7.70 49.33 -2.03
N VAL A 982 -7.97 50.61 -2.32
CA VAL A 982 -9.22 51.30 -1.97
C VAL A 982 -10.36 50.96 -2.92
N ASP A 983 -11.12 49.91 -2.61
CA ASP A 983 -12.59 49.77 -2.72
C ASP A 983 -12.96 48.27 -2.65
N GLN A 984 -13.73 47.88 -1.62
CA GLN A 984 -14.16 46.49 -1.40
C GLN A 984 -15.06 45.93 -2.53
N ASN A 985 -15.60 46.79 -3.40
CA ASN A 985 -16.43 46.39 -4.54
C ASN A 985 -15.77 46.55 -5.92
N TYR A 986 -14.48 46.93 -5.97
CA TYR A 986 -13.77 47.15 -7.25
C TYR A 986 -13.76 45.91 -8.15
N GLY A 987 -13.55 44.72 -7.56
CA GLY A 987 -13.57 43.45 -8.27
C GLY A 987 -14.93 43.11 -8.90
N LEU A 988 -16.03 43.48 -8.23
CA LEU A 988 -17.38 43.20 -8.72
C LEU A 988 -17.80 44.15 -9.84
N ARG A 989 -17.50 45.45 -9.68
CA ARG A 989 -17.82 46.47 -10.71
C ARG A 989 -17.01 46.26 -11.99
N LYS A 990 -15.74 45.85 -11.88
CA LYS A 990 -14.91 45.60 -13.07
C LYS A 990 -15.24 44.28 -13.75
N ALA A 991 -15.68 43.25 -13.02
CA ALA A 991 -16.23 42.03 -13.63
C ALA A 991 -17.45 42.34 -14.52
N ILE A 992 -18.39 43.19 -14.03
CA ILE A 992 -19.59 43.60 -14.78
C ILE A 992 -19.25 44.53 -15.96
N ALA A 993 -18.25 45.40 -15.82
CA ALA A 993 -17.84 46.32 -16.90
C ALA A 993 -16.99 45.65 -17.99
N HIS A 994 -16.15 44.66 -17.66
CA HIS A 994 -15.38 43.90 -18.65
C HIS A 994 -16.19 42.78 -19.32
N SER A 995 -17.22 42.22 -18.66
CA SER A 995 -18.10 41.22 -19.27
C SER A 995 -18.96 41.76 -20.43
N GLN A 996 -18.91 43.06 -20.71
CA GLN A 996 -19.58 43.70 -21.85
C GLN A 996 -18.63 44.05 -23.01
N LEU A 997 -17.32 43.77 -22.90
CA LEU A 997 -16.34 44.17 -23.92
C LEU A 997 -15.43 43.05 -24.46
N TYR A 998 -15.39 41.88 -23.83
CA TYR A 998 -14.67 40.71 -24.35
C TYR A 998 -15.47 39.42 -24.13
N GLU A 999 -16.30 39.07 -25.11
CA GLU A 999 -16.71 37.68 -25.32
C GLU A 999 -15.55 36.91 -25.99
N LYS A 1000 -15.38 35.63 -25.60
CA LYS A 1000 -14.28 34.70 -25.96
C LYS A 1000 -12.96 34.92 -25.19
N ASP A 1001 -12.87 34.34 -23.99
CA ASP A 1001 -12.05 33.13 -23.74
C ASP A 1001 -12.17 32.68 -22.26
N GLU A 1002 -12.27 31.37 -22.01
CA GLU A 1002 -12.58 30.80 -20.69
C GLU A 1002 -11.32 30.43 -19.86
N GLU A 1003 -10.79 31.32 -19.00
CA GLU A 1003 -9.82 30.87 -17.98
C GLU A 1003 -9.71 31.74 -16.68
N TYR A 1004 -10.81 32.07 -15.98
CA TYR A 1004 -10.73 32.79 -14.67
C TYR A 1004 -11.70 32.32 -13.56
N ILE A 1005 -11.44 31.14 -12.97
CA ILE A 1005 -11.95 30.77 -11.63
C ILE A 1005 -10.81 30.12 -10.81
N LYS A 1006 -10.06 30.91 -10.02
CA LYS A 1006 -8.93 30.41 -9.20
C LYS A 1006 -8.55 31.24 -7.95
N MET A 1007 -9.38 32.19 -7.51
CA MET A 1007 -9.03 33.08 -6.38
C MET A 1007 -9.43 32.59 -4.98
N ASP A 1008 -10.53 31.83 -4.83
CA ASP A 1008 -11.05 31.49 -3.48
C ASP A 1008 -10.17 30.49 -2.70
N MET A 1009 -9.59 29.49 -3.38
CA MET A 1009 -8.78 28.42 -2.75
C MET A 1009 -7.52 28.90 -2.01
N LEU A 1010 -7.03 30.11 -2.30
CA LEU A 1010 -5.85 30.69 -1.64
C LEU A 1010 -6.20 31.36 -0.30
N LYS A 1011 -7.44 31.85 -0.15
CA LYS A 1011 -7.91 32.56 1.04
C LYS A 1011 -8.00 31.62 2.25
N ASP A 1012 -8.62 30.46 2.05
CA ASP A 1012 -8.73 29.40 3.06
C ASP A 1012 -7.37 28.92 3.60
N THR A 1013 -6.35 28.87 2.74
CA THR A 1013 -5.01 28.42 3.12
C THR A 1013 -4.35 29.39 4.11
N TYR A 1014 -4.59 30.69 3.96
CA TYR A 1014 -4.05 31.73 4.84
C TYR A 1014 -4.84 31.82 6.17
N ASP A 1015 -6.17 31.76 6.11
CA ASP A 1015 -7.03 31.81 7.30
C ASP A 1015 -6.82 30.61 8.24
N VAL A 1016 -6.54 29.42 7.69
CA VAL A 1016 -6.14 28.23 8.47
C VAL A 1016 -4.80 28.43 9.20
N MET A 1017 -3.83 29.13 8.59
CA MET A 1017 -2.54 29.42 9.24
C MET A 1017 -2.68 30.49 10.34
N LEU A 1018 -3.47 31.53 10.10
CA LEU A 1018 -3.83 32.56 11.09
C LEU A 1018 -4.49 31.95 12.33
N LYS A 1019 -5.39 30.98 12.14
CA LYS A 1019 -6.03 30.23 13.22
C LYS A 1019 -5.00 29.45 14.06
N ALA A 1020 -4.06 28.77 13.41
CA ALA A 1020 -2.99 28.03 14.09
C ALA A 1020 -2.02 28.93 14.88
N HIS A 1021 -1.75 30.16 14.42
CA HIS A 1021 -0.94 31.14 15.16
C HIS A 1021 -1.67 31.65 16.42
N ARG A 1022 -2.97 31.98 16.29
CA ARG A 1022 -3.82 32.39 17.42
C ARG A 1022 -3.90 31.31 18.52
N GLU A 1023 -4.03 30.05 18.12
CA GLU A 1023 -4.06 28.90 19.06
C GLU A 1023 -2.70 28.65 19.77
N ARG A 1024 -1.57 29.14 19.23
CA ARG A 1024 -0.26 29.13 19.92
C ARG A 1024 -0.09 30.26 20.94
N LYS A 1025 -0.61 31.47 20.68
CA LYS A 1025 -0.53 32.59 21.64
C LYS A 1025 -1.26 32.31 22.97
N LEU A 1026 -2.27 31.42 22.96
CA LEU A 1026 -2.98 30.94 24.15
C LEU A 1026 -2.16 29.99 25.05
N LEU A 1027 -0.94 29.63 24.67
CA LEU A 1027 -0.03 28.75 25.42
C LEU A 1027 1.22 29.50 25.92
N ARG A 1028 1.02 30.51 26.79
CA ARG A 1028 2.08 30.92 27.73
C ARG A 1028 1.91 30.16 29.05
N PRO A 1029 3.01 29.73 29.71
CA PRO A 1029 2.91 29.15 31.05
C PRO A 1029 2.46 30.21 32.05
N TYR A 1030 1.65 29.79 33.03
CA TYR A 1030 1.33 30.58 34.21
C TYR A 1030 2.62 30.90 34.98
N SER A 1031 2.85 32.18 35.31
CA SER A 1031 3.83 32.60 36.30
C SER A 1031 3.23 32.52 37.71
N PRO A 1032 3.98 32.08 38.74
CA PRO A 1032 3.53 32.19 40.13
C PRO A 1032 3.60 33.64 40.64
N LEU A 1033 2.50 34.12 41.21
CA LEU A 1033 2.47 35.14 42.28
C LEU A 1033 2.92 34.47 43.59
N ALA A 1034 3.51 35.12 44.60
CA ALA A 1034 3.98 36.50 44.75
C ALA A 1034 5.11 36.56 45.82
N LYS A 1035 5.61 37.78 46.08
CA LYS A 1035 6.66 38.13 47.05
C LYS A 1035 6.31 37.72 48.51
N GLN A 1036 7.34 37.39 49.28
CA GLN A 1036 7.47 37.79 50.69
C GLN A 1036 8.85 38.44 50.90
N GLU A 1037 9.01 39.15 52.01
CA GLU A 1037 9.89 40.32 52.11
C GLU A 1037 11.31 40.05 52.67
N SER A 1038 12.14 41.08 52.55
CA SER A 1038 13.55 41.27 52.97
C SER A 1038 13.75 41.34 54.51
N PRO A 1039 14.91 41.76 55.08
CA PRO A 1039 16.23 42.17 54.53
C PRO A 1039 17.45 41.56 55.26
N PHE A 1040 18.62 42.26 55.24
CA PHE A 1040 19.93 42.03 55.90
C PHE A 1040 20.95 41.21 55.06
N LYS A 1041 22.03 41.85 54.54
CA LYS A 1041 23.34 42.21 55.17
C LYS A 1041 24.32 41.02 55.19
N GLN A 1042 25.64 41.17 55.08
CA GLN A 1042 26.58 42.23 54.63
C GLN A 1042 27.95 41.52 54.51
N ASP A 1043 28.82 41.90 53.57
CA ASP A 1043 30.30 41.74 53.65
C ASP A 1043 30.84 40.28 53.80
N ASP A 1044 32.12 39.94 53.63
CA ASP A 1044 33.28 40.55 52.96
C ASP A 1044 34.00 39.39 52.22
N GLY A 1045 34.68 39.59 51.09
CA GLY A 1045 36.15 39.77 51.06
C GLY A 1045 36.92 38.43 51.15
N THR A 1046 38.07 38.18 50.53
CA THR A 1046 38.98 38.90 49.62
C THR A 1046 40.16 37.94 49.36
N ASN A 1047 41.09 38.30 48.45
CA ASN A 1047 42.48 37.78 48.37
C ASN A 1047 42.66 36.33 47.82
N VAL A 1048 43.71 35.99 47.06
CA VAL A 1048 44.87 36.74 46.52
C VAL A 1048 45.38 35.98 45.26
N GLN A 1049 45.72 36.64 44.14
CA GLN A 1049 47.09 36.84 43.60
C GLN A 1049 48.06 35.64 43.70
N SER A 1050 49.04 35.40 42.81
CA SER A 1050 49.29 35.81 41.42
C SER A 1050 50.62 35.19 40.93
N LEU A 1051 50.78 35.02 39.60
CA LEU A 1051 52.03 35.20 38.82
C LEU A 1051 53.37 34.57 39.26
N THR A 1052 53.94 33.72 38.39
CA THR A 1052 55.28 33.79 37.72
C THR A 1052 55.36 32.61 36.73
N GLY A 1053 55.84 32.68 35.48
CA GLY A 1053 56.97 33.43 34.90
C GLY A 1053 58.27 32.65 35.12
N THR A 1054 59.19 32.40 34.17
CA THR A 1054 59.39 32.78 32.75
C THR A 1054 60.54 31.89 32.19
N SER A 1055 60.46 31.33 30.96
CA SER A 1055 61.13 31.78 29.71
C SER A 1055 62.41 31.04 29.25
N ASN A 1056 62.46 30.72 27.95
CA ASN A 1056 63.66 30.63 27.05
C ASN A 1056 64.64 29.44 27.25
N ALA A 1057 65.42 28.89 26.29
CA ALA A 1057 65.64 29.06 24.82
C ALA A 1057 66.56 27.88 24.31
N GLU A 1058 66.84 27.54 23.03
CA GLU A 1058 66.38 27.98 21.69
C GLU A 1058 66.69 26.92 20.56
N LYS A 1059 66.28 27.22 19.31
CA LYS A 1059 66.85 26.86 17.97
C LYS A 1059 67.68 25.57 17.72
N ARG A 1060 67.16 24.73 16.78
CA ARG A 1060 67.82 24.15 15.55
C ARG A 1060 69.07 23.20 15.70
N PRO A 1061 69.51 22.48 14.64
CA PRO A 1061 68.76 21.70 13.62
C PRO A 1061 69.40 20.32 13.25
N SER A 1062 68.72 19.58 12.33
CA SER A 1062 69.29 18.77 11.22
C SER A 1062 69.67 17.27 11.37
N MET A 1063 69.20 16.52 10.35
CA MET A 1063 69.77 15.36 9.63
C MET A 1063 69.89 13.93 10.23
N LYS A 1064 69.28 13.01 9.45
CA LYS A 1064 69.65 11.61 9.07
C LYS A 1064 69.22 10.41 9.95
N LYS A 1065 68.77 9.39 9.19
CA LYS A 1065 68.36 7.99 9.48
C LYS A 1065 69.49 7.11 10.08
N PRO A 1066 69.28 5.83 10.53
CA PRO A 1066 68.11 4.92 10.32
C PRO A 1066 67.59 4.14 11.55
N ASP A 1067 66.64 3.21 11.28
CA ASP A 1067 66.06 2.09 12.08
C ASP A 1067 67.06 1.25 12.92
N PRO A 1068 66.65 0.34 13.87
CA PRO A 1068 65.36 -0.38 13.92
C PRO A 1068 64.73 -0.74 15.31
N GLN A 1069 63.56 -1.40 15.22
CA GLN A 1069 63.02 -2.49 16.08
C GLN A 1069 62.54 -2.27 17.54
N GLU A 1070 61.34 -2.82 17.75
CA GLU A 1070 60.89 -3.70 18.85
C GLU A 1070 60.32 -3.22 20.20
N THR A 1071 59.10 -3.72 20.43
CA THR A 1071 58.51 -4.26 21.68
C THR A 1071 57.97 -3.32 22.78
N ASN A 1072 56.72 -3.65 23.17
CA ASN A 1072 56.19 -3.75 24.54
C ASN A 1072 56.15 -2.47 25.43
N SER A 1073 55.30 -2.36 26.45
CA SER A 1073 53.99 -2.98 26.77
C SER A 1073 53.46 -2.32 28.06
N GLN A 1074 52.14 -2.35 28.30
CA GLN A 1074 51.51 -2.22 29.63
C GLN A 1074 51.74 -0.94 30.45
N SER A 1075 50.66 -0.18 30.65
CA SER A 1075 49.91 -0.21 31.94
C SER A 1075 48.48 0.27 31.72
#